data_AF-T0Q5F6-F1
#
_entry.id   AF-T0Q5F6-F1
#
_cell.length_a   1.000
_cell.length_b   1.000
_cell.length_c   1.000
_cell.angle_alpha   90.00
_cell.angle_beta   90.00
_cell.angle_gamma   90.00
#
_symmetry.space_group_name_H-M   'P 1'
#
loop_
_entity.id
_entity.type
_entity.pdbx_description
1 polymer ?
#
loop_
_entity_poly.entity_id
_entity_poly.type
_entity_poly.pdbx_seq_one_letter_code
_entity_poly.pdbx_strand_id
1 'polypeptide(L)'
;MCRQATGSPTPTDWLRWHRVAGTTWVGRPLLVVRALAATACLSTAPVGLKPVVGGGSTFVSTPRTLLESMVLAGESLWLVYVLNELVLFWTSRRTRQLAPIVATLVFGVSVLLDAIWPPTVSASIHRNCRALHVDHDLLCSSGVVTIGYIDRLAVYLGVQCLGGLVCTVLCLLWPSPSASVVAPSLLLPGYATVYFCDSSSNSYEWRMDRVRAALSGLVLFTYKGTLHVFDYTLWRCLSASELGMREAAVATFSLPHTEHTVRGDSPGLAHMRSVASFRGMRVLIKTRWFVRGSWALLGLAYVVVSLVGNVYYMTVTSPRVLANDFYWGNFNSSGGHTFLANLFNTQLLADRSCDIALDDPALGDICQLYNSSTTVIAFPETLGRRQLFRPVEDSSEVLTTVVRDLRAMDPCAMPAMFTQYCWLDFARRYAMASSAARQDRCATTMWANGAVYLEGVLRNLRSWDDWQRCWGRSFQLGFADDLERTSDGRRWLESTKDVSTTLGDEVVYWQAQRIRHFTLQWQNYKTLGFADSFRITNALGFDYDLTLALVDSEVHWHQQTSLKMYWSFASDLWAIATNTTFVGGRSLLRASARFAFANVTSAMLLTQNLTLPSPLPAGLTLLASTIGPFGSVDMVYVPF
;
A
#
# COMPACT_ATOMS: atom_id res chain seq x y z
N MET A 1 -47.42 -29.57 -10.72
CA MET A 1 -47.55 -30.59 -9.65
C MET A 1 -46.25 -30.66 -8.87
N CYS A 2 -46.22 -30.31 -7.58
CA CYS A 2 -45.12 -30.75 -6.70
C CYS A 2 -45.50 -32.15 -6.21
N ARG A 3 -44.95 -33.18 -6.86
CA ARG A 3 -45.04 -34.56 -6.38
C ARG A 3 -43.79 -34.83 -5.56
N GLN A 4 -43.89 -35.02 -4.25
CA GLN A 4 -42.94 -35.85 -3.51
C GLN A 4 -43.44 -36.19 -2.10
N ALA A 5 -43.31 -37.47 -1.77
CA ALA A 5 -43.42 -38.04 -0.43
C ALA A 5 -41.98 -38.36 0.02
N THR A 6 -41.71 -38.20 1.32
CA THR A 6 -40.46 -38.46 2.07
C THR A 6 -39.56 -37.24 2.32
N GLY A 7 -39.34 -36.97 3.61
CA GLY A 7 -38.71 -35.78 4.17
C GLY A 7 -37.18 -35.80 4.23
N SER A 8 -36.51 -36.17 3.14
CA SER A 8 -35.06 -35.93 2.99
C SER A 8 -34.83 -34.66 2.14
N PRO A 9 -33.85 -33.80 2.46
CA PRO A 9 -33.50 -32.67 1.61
C PRO A 9 -33.09 -33.19 0.22
N THR A 10 -33.76 -32.71 -0.83
CA THR A 10 -33.41 -33.07 -2.21
C THR A 10 -32.21 -32.24 -2.68
N PRO A 11 -31.40 -32.73 -3.65
CA PRO A 11 -30.30 -31.96 -4.25
C PRO A 11 -30.74 -30.60 -4.81
N THR A 12 -32.00 -30.47 -5.23
CA THR A 12 -32.56 -29.25 -5.81
C THR A 12 -32.86 -28.13 -4.82
N ASP A 13 -32.95 -28.44 -3.51
CA ASP A 13 -33.18 -27.43 -2.47
C ASP A 13 -31.89 -26.66 -2.13
N TRP A 14 -30.71 -27.27 -2.34
CA TRP A 14 -29.41 -26.62 -2.15
C TRP A 14 -29.18 -25.44 -3.11
N LEU A 15 -29.65 -25.55 -4.35
CA LEU A 15 -29.59 -24.47 -5.36
C LEU A 15 -30.53 -23.30 -5.06
N ARG A 16 -31.34 -23.39 -4.00
CA ARG A 16 -32.31 -22.35 -3.60
C ARG A 16 -31.98 -21.74 -2.24
N TRP A 17 -31.07 -22.36 -1.48
CA TRP A 17 -30.62 -21.91 -0.17
C TRP A 17 -30.20 -20.45 -0.21
N HIS A 18 -29.28 -20.10 -1.11
CA HIS A 18 -28.60 -18.81 -1.10
C HIS A 18 -29.56 -17.63 -1.26
N ARG A 19 -30.71 -17.86 -1.91
CA ARG A 19 -31.78 -16.87 -2.06
C ARG A 19 -32.55 -16.61 -0.76
N VAL A 20 -32.71 -17.62 0.09
CA VAL A 20 -33.42 -17.50 1.37
C VAL A 20 -32.47 -17.08 2.49
N ALA A 21 -31.32 -17.74 2.59
CA ALA A 21 -30.34 -17.46 3.64
C ALA A 21 -29.68 -16.09 3.46
N GLY A 22 -29.39 -15.69 2.22
CA GLY A 22 -28.80 -14.38 1.95
C GLY A 22 -29.69 -13.25 2.45
N THR A 23 -30.99 -13.28 2.13
CA THR A 23 -31.91 -12.22 2.52
C THR A 23 -32.27 -12.25 4.00
N THR A 24 -32.27 -13.43 4.62
CA THR A 24 -32.50 -13.60 6.07
C THR A 24 -31.30 -13.11 6.90
N TRP A 25 -30.09 -13.57 6.59
CA TRP A 25 -28.92 -13.42 7.47
C TRP A 25 -28.07 -12.19 7.14
N VAL A 26 -27.94 -11.87 5.85
CA VAL A 26 -27.16 -10.69 5.39
C VAL A 26 -28.07 -9.47 5.27
N GLY A 27 -29.30 -9.67 4.82
CA GLY A 27 -30.26 -8.58 4.63
C GLY A 27 -30.14 -7.88 3.28
N ARG A 28 -31.28 -7.38 2.78
CA ARG A 28 -31.40 -6.81 1.43
C ARG A 28 -30.43 -5.65 1.14
N PRO A 29 -30.23 -4.66 2.05
CA PRO A 29 -29.33 -3.54 1.75
C PRO A 29 -27.88 -3.98 1.53
N LEU A 30 -27.37 -4.87 2.37
CA LEU A 30 -25.99 -5.39 2.24
C LEU A 30 -25.82 -6.24 0.98
N LEU A 31 -26.85 -7.00 0.59
CA LEU A 31 -26.84 -7.73 -0.68
C LEU A 31 -26.82 -6.80 -1.90
N VAL A 32 -27.54 -5.67 -1.85
CA VAL A 32 -27.47 -4.65 -2.92
C VAL A 32 -26.07 -4.02 -2.97
N VAL A 33 -25.47 -3.68 -1.83
CA VAL A 33 -24.10 -3.15 -1.78
C VAL A 33 -23.10 -4.14 -2.38
N ARG A 34 -23.21 -5.43 -2.03
CA ARG A 34 -22.37 -6.49 -2.62
C ARG A 34 -22.56 -6.58 -4.13
N ALA A 35 -23.80 -6.53 -4.61
CA ALA A 35 -24.09 -6.57 -6.04
C ALA A 35 -23.46 -5.38 -6.78
N LEU A 36 -23.62 -4.17 -6.24
CA LEU A 36 -23.09 -2.95 -6.83
C LEU A 36 -21.56 -2.94 -6.82
N ALA A 37 -20.93 -3.38 -5.73
CA ALA A 37 -19.48 -3.51 -5.64
C ALA A 37 -18.94 -4.50 -6.69
N ALA A 38 -19.54 -5.67 -6.81
CA ALA A 38 -19.15 -6.66 -7.82
C ALA A 38 -19.35 -6.12 -9.25
N THR A 39 -20.42 -5.37 -9.50
CA THR A 39 -20.70 -4.74 -10.79
C THR A 39 -19.67 -3.63 -11.11
N ALA A 40 -19.27 -2.86 -10.10
CA ALA A 40 -18.18 -1.88 -10.24
C ALA A 40 -16.86 -2.58 -10.56
N CYS A 41 -16.53 -3.69 -9.88
CA CYS A 41 -15.36 -4.49 -10.20
C CYS A 41 -15.40 -4.99 -11.66
N LEU A 42 -16.51 -5.56 -12.14
CA LEU A 42 -16.68 -5.98 -13.55
C LEU A 42 -16.51 -4.82 -14.56
N SER A 43 -16.67 -3.58 -14.12
CA SER A 43 -16.57 -2.36 -14.93
C SER A 43 -15.21 -1.66 -14.85
N THR A 44 -14.32 -2.13 -13.99
CA THR A 44 -12.96 -1.59 -13.79
C THR A 44 -11.91 -2.53 -14.40
N ALA A 45 -10.85 -2.02 -15.01
CA ALA A 45 -9.78 -2.83 -15.58
C ALA A 45 -8.86 -3.41 -14.47
N PRO A 46 -8.56 -4.73 -14.47
CA PRO A 46 -7.56 -5.31 -13.59
C PRO A 46 -6.15 -4.91 -14.05
N VAL A 47 -5.36 -4.34 -13.13
CA VAL A 47 -4.00 -3.89 -13.43
C VAL A 47 -3.00 -4.59 -12.50
N GLY A 48 -2.01 -5.26 -13.08
CA GLY A 48 -0.89 -5.83 -12.35
C GLY A 48 0.38 -5.02 -12.54
N LEU A 49 1.26 -5.02 -11.54
CA LEU A 49 2.63 -4.52 -11.67
C LEU A 49 3.55 -5.70 -11.97
N LYS A 50 4.29 -5.65 -13.08
CA LYS A 50 5.34 -6.62 -13.39
C LYS A 50 6.71 -5.95 -13.34
N PRO A 51 7.71 -6.58 -12.69
CA PRO A 51 9.08 -6.09 -12.73
C PRO A 51 9.63 -6.20 -14.16
N VAL A 52 10.39 -5.19 -14.59
CA VAL A 52 11.10 -5.21 -15.88
C VAL A 52 12.55 -5.62 -15.65
N VAL A 53 13.09 -6.42 -16.57
CA VAL A 53 14.50 -6.79 -16.57
C VAL A 53 15.33 -5.53 -16.78
N GLY A 54 16.13 -5.15 -15.78
CA GLY A 54 16.88 -3.89 -15.75
C GLY A 54 16.45 -2.90 -14.65
N GLY A 55 15.43 -3.23 -13.86
CA GLY A 55 14.92 -2.40 -12.76
C GLY A 55 13.63 -1.67 -13.13
N GLY A 56 12.79 -1.40 -12.12
CA GLY A 56 11.49 -0.76 -12.28
C GLY A 56 10.32 -1.75 -12.45
N SER A 57 9.10 -1.22 -12.35
CA SER A 57 7.85 -1.97 -12.49
C SER A 57 6.96 -1.32 -13.53
N THR A 58 6.39 -2.11 -14.44
CA THR A 58 5.43 -1.62 -15.43
C THR A 58 4.03 -2.12 -15.12
N PHE A 59 3.03 -1.29 -15.42
CA PHE A 59 1.65 -1.72 -15.44
C PHE A 59 1.43 -2.66 -16.63
N VAL A 60 0.88 -3.83 -16.34
CA VAL A 60 0.48 -4.81 -17.33
C VAL A 60 -1.00 -5.08 -17.16
N SER A 61 -1.74 -5.02 -18.27
CA SER A 61 -3.13 -5.46 -18.30
C SER A 61 -3.16 -6.95 -17.99
N THR A 62 -3.75 -7.32 -16.87
CA THR A 62 -3.90 -8.71 -16.43
C THR A 62 -5.37 -9.09 -16.57
N PRO A 63 -5.84 -9.51 -17.76
CA PRO A 63 -7.24 -9.85 -17.97
C PRO A 63 -7.67 -10.89 -16.94
N ARG A 64 -8.87 -10.72 -16.37
CA ARG A 64 -9.41 -11.63 -15.38
C ARG A 64 -9.47 -13.05 -15.94
N THR A 65 -9.24 -14.01 -15.07
CA THR A 65 -9.56 -15.40 -15.39
C THR A 65 -11.07 -15.58 -15.47
N LEU A 66 -11.53 -16.56 -16.25
CA LEU A 66 -12.96 -16.88 -16.32
C LEU A 66 -13.56 -17.18 -14.94
N LEU A 67 -12.78 -17.77 -14.03
CA LEU A 67 -13.22 -18.05 -12.67
C LEU A 67 -13.50 -16.77 -11.87
N GLU A 68 -12.61 -15.77 -11.96
CA GLU A 68 -12.80 -14.47 -11.30
C GLU A 68 -14.02 -13.74 -11.86
N SER A 69 -14.20 -13.76 -13.18
CA SER A 69 -15.39 -13.22 -13.85
C SER A 69 -16.66 -13.95 -13.40
N MET A 70 -16.63 -15.28 -13.26
CA MET A 70 -17.75 -16.07 -12.72
C MET A 70 -18.07 -15.70 -11.27
N VAL A 71 -17.07 -15.51 -10.42
CA VAL A 71 -17.29 -15.13 -9.01
C VAL A 71 -17.94 -13.73 -8.94
N LEU A 72 -17.40 -12.75 -9.66
CA LEU A 72 -17.94 -11.39 -9.69
C LEU A 72 -19.34 -11.34 -10.33
N ALA A 73 -19.57 -12.08 -11.41
CA ALA A 73 -20.88 -12.21 -12.02
C ALA A 73 -21.87 -12.86 -11.05
N GLY A 74 -21.44 -13.88 -10.30
CA GLY A 74 -22.24 -14.52 -9.25
C GLY A 74 -22.64 -13.54 -8.15
N GLU A 75 -21.70 -12.73 -7.65
CA GLU A 75 -21.99 -11.69 -6.65
C GLU A 75 -22.90 -10.58 -7.21
N SER A 76 -22.81 -10.25 -8.50
CA SER A 76 -23.72 -9.26 -9.11
C SER A 76 -25.20 -9.71 -9.14
N LEU A 77 -25.47 -11.03 -9.13
CA LEU A 77 -26.85 -11.58 -9.16
C LEU A 77 -27.68 -11.27 -7.93
N TRP A 78 -27.04 -10.86 -6.81
CA TRP A 78 -27.75 -10.45 -5.61
C TRP A 78 -28.78 -9.35 -5.92
N LEU A 79 -28.51 -8.47 -6.90
CA LEU A 79 -29.45 -7.45 -7.36
C LEU A 79 -30.73 -8.07 -7.93
N VAL A 80 -30.62 -9.04 -8.84
CA VAL A 80 -31.78 -9.77 -9.39
C VAL A 80 -32.54 -10.53 -8.31
N TYR A 81 -31.85 -11.07 -7.30
CA TYR A 81 -32.52 -11.78 -6.21
C TYR A 81 -33.37 -10.84 -5.36
N VAL A 82 -32.82 -9.68 -4.99
CA VAL A 82 -33.55 -8.65 -4.25
C VAL A 82 -34.73 -8.12 -5.07
N LEU A 83 -34.55 -7.86 -6.37
CA LEU A 83 -35.65 -7.43 -7.25
C LEU A 83 -36.79 -8.45 -7.31
N ASN A 84 -36.47 -9.73 -7.48
CA ASN A 84 -37.48 -10.81 -7.49
C ASN A 84 -38.20 -10.94 -6.14
N GLU A 85 -37.53 -10.67 -5.03
CA GLU A 85 -38.17 -10.66 -3.70
C GLU A 85 -39.15 -9.50 -3.50
N LEU A 86 -38.83 -8.31 -4.02
CA LEU A 86 -39.71 -7.15 -3.89
C LEU A 86 -41.06 -7.38 -4.59
N VAL A 87 -41.05 -8.18 -5.65
CA VAL A 87 -42.22 -8.46 -6.49
C VAL A 87 -42.87 -9.81 -6.14
N LEU A 88 -42.38 -10.48 -5.09
CA LEU A 88 -42.79 -11.83 -4.70
C LEU A 88 -44.28 -11.90 -4.31
N PHE A 89 -44.85 -10.80 -3.81
CA PHE A 89 -46.29 -10.68 -3.53
C PHE A 89 -47.15 -10.91 -4.78
N TRP A 90 -46.77 -10.33 -5.92
CA TRP A 90 -47.54 -10.43 -7.17
C TRP A 90 -47.24 -11.72 -7.95
N THR A 91 -46.03 -12.27 -7.81
CA THR A 91 -45.54 -13.37 -8.65
C THR A 91 -45.63 -14.74 -7.96
N SER A 92 -45.63 -14.77 -6.62
CA SER A 92 -45.93 -15.93 -5.78
C SER A 92 -45.19 -17.21 -6.20
N ARG A 93 -45.86 -18.38 -6.20
CA ARG A 93 -45.27 -19.71 -6.49
C ARG A 93 -44.60 -19.82 -7.87
N ARG A 94 -44.88 -18.92 -8.81
CA ARG A 94 -44.31 -18.94 -10.17
C ARG A 94 -42.82 -18.56 -10.15
N THR A 95 -42.44 -17.67 -9.24
CA THR A 95 -41.06 -17.24 -9.00
C THR A 95 -40.14 -18.40 -8.60
N ARG A 96 -40.67 -19.42 -7.90
CA ARG A 96 -39.90 -20.62 -7.51
C ARG A 96 -39.32 -21.37 -8.72
N GLN A 97 -40.04 -21.39 -9.84
CA GLN A 97 -39.65 -22.12 -11.04
C GLN A 97 -38.84 -21.24 -12.00
N LEU A 98 -39.27 -19.99 -12.19
CA LEU A 98 -38.69 -19.10 -13.21
C LEU A 98 -37.44 -18.36 -12.72
N ALA A 99 -37.37 -17.95 -11.45
CA ALA A 99 -36.26 -17.14 -10.96
C ALA A 99 -34.88 -17.83 -11.00
N PRO A 100 -34.76 -19.17 -10.78
CA PRO A 100 -33.51 -19.88 -11.03
C PRO A 100 -33.09 -19.83 -12.49
N ILE A 101 -34.01 -20.06 -13.43
CA ILE A 101 -33.72 -20.08 -14.88
C ILE A 101 -33.24 -18.71 -15.35
N VAL A 102 -33.98 -17.64 -14.98
CA VAL A 102 -33.61 -16.27 -15.37
C VAL A 102 -32.28 -15.86 -14.75
N ALA A 103 -32.02 -16.22 -13.50
CA ALA A 103 -30.72 -15.92 -12.88
C ALA A 103 -29.56 -16.65 -13.53
N THR A 104 -29.72 -17.91 -13.94
CA THR A 104 -28.70 -18.65 -14.68
C THR A 104 -28.43 -17.99 -16.04
N LEU A 105 -29.48 -17.47 -16.70
CA LEU A 105 -29.33 -16.73 -17.95
C LEU A 105 -28.61 -15.40 -17.75
N VAL A 106 -29.00 -14.61 -16.74
CA VAL A 106 -28.34 -13.34 -16.39
C VAL A 106 -26.88 -13.57 -16.00
N PHE A 107 -26.59 -14.65 -15.26
CA PHE A 107 -25.24 -15.07 -14.93
C PHE A 107 -24.42 -15.36 -16.19
N GLY A 108 -24.94 -16.21 -17.08
CA GLY A 108 -24.29 -16.55 -18.34
C GLY A 108 -24.02 -15.33 -19.21
N VAL A 109 -25.01 -14.44 -19.36
CA VAL A 109 -24.86 -13.17 -20.08
C VAL A 109 -23.78 -12.29 -19.44
N SER A 110 -23.76 -12.16 -18.11
CA SER A 110 -22.78 -11.34 -17.41
C SER A 110 -21.35 -11.89 -17.56
N VAL A 111 -21.17 -13.21 -17.48
CA VAL A 111 -19.87 -13.87 -17.72
C VAL A 111 -19.43 -13.71 -19.18
N LEU A 112 -20.34 -13.89 -20.13
CA LEU A 112 -20.05 -13.70 -21.56
C LEU A 112 -19.71 -12.25 -21.89
N LEU A 113 -20.39 -11.27 -21.27
CA LEU A 113 -20.09 -9.86 -21.43
C LEU A 113 -18.67 -9.54 -20.96
N ASP A 114 -18.24 -10.05 -19.81
CA ASP A 114 -16.87 -9.83 -19.32
C ASP A 114 -15.81 -10.53 -20.20
N ALA A 115 -16.13 -11.71 -20.73
CA ALA A 115 -15.23 -12.48 -21.58
C ALA A 115 -15.07 -11.89 -23.00
N ILE A 116 -16.15 -11.42 -23.61
CA ILE A 116 -16.16 -10.89 -25.00
C ILE A 116 -15.68 -9.44 -25.02
N TRP A 117 -16.10 -8.66 -24.02
CA TRP A 117 -15.73 -7.26 -23.90
C TRP A 117 -15.07 -7.10 -22.53
N PRO A 118 -13.76 -7.33 -22.35
CA PRO A 118 -13.07 -7.06 -21.09
C PRO A 118 -12.73 -5.56 -20.93
N PRO A 119 -12.70 -5.00 -19.71
CA PRO A 119 -12.27 -3.62 -19.48
C PRO A 119 -10.75 -3.48 -19.68
N THR A 120 -10.31 -2.46 -20.40
CA THR A 120 -8.89 -2.20 -20.70
C THR A 120 -8.38 -0.97 -19.96
N VAL A 121 -7.06 -0.84 -19.75
CA VAL A 121 -6.48 0.39 -19.21
C VAL A 121 -6.23 1.34 -20.37
N SER A 122 -6.77 2.56 -20.31
CA SER A 122 -6.49 3.60 -21.29
C SER A 122 -5.75 4.75 -20.60
N ALA A 123 -4.61 5.15 -21.16
CA ALA A 123 -3.83 6.29 -20.73
C ALA A 123 -3.58 7.20 -21.93
N SER A 124 -3.82 8.50 -21.78
CA SER A 124 -3.51 9.51 -22.81
C SER A 124 -2.53 10.51 -22.26
N ILE A 125 -1.56 10.91 -23.10
CA ILE A 125 -0.58 11.95 -22.77
C ILE A 125 -0.97 13.20 -23.55
N HIS A 126 -1.29 14.27 -22.83
CA HIS A 126 -1.51 15.58 -23.42
C HIS A 126 -0.78 16.62 -22.57
N ARG A 127 0.42 17.02 -23.00
CA ARG A 127 1.22 18.03 -22.29
C ARG A 127 0.69 19.43 -22.54
N ASN A 128 0.13 20.05 -21.52
CA ASN A 128 -0.26 21.45 -21.48
C ASN A 128 0.55 22.14 -20.38
N CYS A 129 1.58 22.89 -20.79
CA CYS A 129 2.47 23.62 -19.89
C CYS A 129 2.09 25.11 -19.86
N ARG A 130 2.05 25.71 -18.67
CA ARG A 130 1.90 27.15 -18.48
C ARG A 130 3.06 27.67 -17.64
N ALA A 131 3.74 28.72 -18.10
CA ALA A 131 4.73 29.42 -17.29
C ALA A 131 4.00 30.22 -16.21
N LEU A 132 4.24 29.91 -14.94
CA LEU A 132 3.74 30.69 -13.80
C LEU A 132 4.70 31.85 -13.51
N HIS A 133 6.01 31.57 -13.55
CA HIS A 133 7.08 32.55 -13.48
C HIS A 133 8.11 32.19 -14.55
N VAL A 134 8.33 33.10 -15.50
CA VAL A 134 9.13 32.89 -16.74
C VAL A 134 10.55 32.39 -16.45
N ASP A 135 11.06 32.64 -15.24
CA ASP A 135 12.45 32.39 -14.86
C ASP A 135 12.58 31.28 -13.80
N HIS A 136 11.47 30.78 -13.25
CA HIS A 136 11.47 29.82 -12.14
C HIS A 136 10.74 28.52 -12.50
N ASP A 137 9.48 28.56 -12.98
CA ASP A 137 8.63 27.36 -13.02
C ASP A 137 7.67 27.25 -14.23
N LEU A 138 7.52 26.01 -14.73
CA LEU A 138 6.53 25.59 -15.73
C LEU A 138 5.54 24.59 -15.11
N LEU A 139 4.25 24.92 -15.14
CA LEU A 139 3.18 24.02 -14.72
C LEU A 139 2.70 23.15 -15.88
N CYS A 140 3.01 21.86 -15.88
CA CYS A 140 2.60 20.94 -16.95
C CYS A 140 1.59 19.89 -16.47
N SER A 141 0.36 19.93 -16.98
CA SER A 141 -0.52 18.75 -16.96
C SER A 141 -0.18 17.89 -18.17
N SER A 142 0.20 16.63 -17.97
CA SER A 142 0.80 15.82 -19.04
C SER A 142 0.06 14.53 -19.38
N GLY A 143 -0.83 14.01 -18.52
CA GLY A 143 -1.55 12.78 -18.86
C GLY A 143 -2.76 12.48 -17.98
N VAL A 144 -3.65 11.64 -18.50
CA VAL A 144 -4.86 11.14 -17.84
C VAL A 144 -4.87 9.62 -17.94
N VAL A 145 -5.14 8.94 -16.82
CA VAL A 145 -5.29 7.48 -16.77
C VAL A 145 -6.73 7.13 -16.43
N THR A 146 -7.34 6.27 -17.25
CA THR A 146 -8.71 5.78 -17.11
C THR A 146 -8.73 4.27 -16.94
N ILE A 147 -9.31 3.81 -15.83
CA ILE A 147 -9.37 2.39 -15.44
C ILE A 147 -10.82 1.91 -15.30
N GLY A 148 -11.75 2.79 -14.93
CA GLY A 148 -13.18 2.48 -14.78
C GLY A 148 -14.03 3.02 -15.93
N TYR A 149 -15.02 2.25 -16.36
CA TYR A 149 -15.93 2.63 -17.46
C TYR A 149 -17.38 2.66 -16.99
N ILE A 150 -17.99 3.85 -17.01
CA ILE A 150 -19.39 4.04 -16.63
C ILE A 150 -20.33 3.33 -17.60
N ASP A 151 -19.99 3.28 -18.89
CA ASP A 151 -20.82 2.62 -19.91
C ASP A 151 -20.99 1.12 -19.62
N ARG A 152 -19.91 0.45 -19.20
CA ARG A 152 -19.94 -0.96 -18.79
C ARG A 152 -20.82 -1.16 -17.56
N LEU A 153 -20.65 -0.29 -16.57
CA LEU A 153 -21.42 -0.30 -15.33
C LEU A 153 -22.93 -0.20 -15.65
N ALA A 154 -23.30 0.74 -16.52
CA ALA A 154 -24.67 0.93 -16.95
C ALA A 154 -25.23 -0.32 -17.67
N VAL A 155 -24.45 -0.96 -18.54
CA VAL A 155 -24.86 -2.20 -19.24
C VAL A 155 -25.11 -3.33 -18.24
N TYR A 156 -24.20 -3.58 -17.30
CA TYR A 156 -24.39 -4.64 -16.31
C TYR A 156 -25.61 -4.38 -15.41
N LEU A 157 -25.78 -3.15 -14.92
CA LEU A 157 -26.97 -2.79 -14.15
C LEU A 157 -28.25 -2.97 -14.99
N GLY A 158 -28.21 -2.60 -16.27
CA GLY A 158 -29.29 -2.82 -17.22
C GLY A 158 -29.64 -4.29 -17.37
N VAL A 159 -28.65 -5.18 -17.54
CA VAL A 159 -28.84 -6.63 -17.66
C VAL A 159 -29.48 -7.22 -16.40
N GLN A 160 -29.05 -6.80 -15.22
CA GLN A 160 -29.62 -7.26 -13.95
C GLN A 160 -31.06 -6.78 -13.77
N CYS A 161 -31.33 -5.49 -13.99
CA CYS A 161 -32.68 -4.92 -13.90
C CYS A 161 -33.64 -5.53 -14.92
N LEU A 162 -33.20 -5.71 -16.18
CA LEU A 162 -33.96 -6.37 -17.23
C LEU A 162 -34.25 -7.83 -16.88
N GLY A 163 -33.28 -8.54 -16.30
CA GLY A 163 -33.49 -9.90 -15.79
C GLY A 163 -34.60 -9.98 -14.74
N GLY A 164 -34.60 -9.06 -13.77
CA GLY A 164 -35.68 -8.96 -12.77
C GLY A 164 -37.05 -8.65 -13.40
N LEU A 165 -37.08 -7.74 -14.37
CA LEU A 165 -38.30 -7.38 -15.11
C LEU A 165 -38.85 -8.55 -15.92
N VAL A 166 -38.01 -9.22 -16.71
CA VAL A 166 -38.38 -10.39 -17.52
C VAL A 166 -38.88 -11.52 -16.62
N CYS A 167 -38.21 -11.78 -15.50
CA CYS A 167 -38.68 -12.77 -14.52
C CYS A 167 -40.08 -12.43 -14.00
N THR A 168 -40.32 -11.15 -13.69
CA THR A 168 -41.63 -10.66 -13.23
C THR A 168 -42.71 -10.85 -14.29
N VAL A 169 -42.46 -10.40 -15.52
CA VAL A 169 -43.44 -10.48 -16.62
C VAL A 169 -43.76 -11.94 -16.96
N LEU A 170 -42.74 -12.80 -17.09
CA LEU A 170 -42.94 -14.23 -17.34
C LEU A 170 -43.73 -14.88 -16.21
N CYS A 171 -43.46 -14.52 -14.95
CA CYS A 171 -44.25 -14.99 -13.83
C CYS A 171 -45.71 -14.53 -13.96
N LEU A 172 -46.00 -13.29 -14.32
CA LEU A 172 -47.39 -12.81 -14.44
C LEU A 172 -48.16 -13.48 -15.60
N LEU A 173 -47.49 -13.78 -16.70
CA LEU A 173 -48.10 -14.39 -17.90
C LEU A 173 -48.25 -15.91 -17.82
N TRP A 174 -47.49 -16.60 -16.97
CA TRP A 174 -47.52 -18.07 -16.91
C TRP A 174 -48.83 -18.60 -16.28
N PRO A 175 -49.61 -19.44 -16.98
CA PRO A 175 -50.86 -19.98 -16.46
C PRO A 175 -50.59 -20.95 -15.30
N SER A 176 -51.30 -20.78 -14.18
CA SER A 176 -51.20 -21.65 -13.01
C SER A 176 -52.54 -22.31 -12.72
N PRO A 177 -52.56 -23.61 -12.35
CA PRO A 177 -53.74 -24.19 -11.73
C PRO A 177 -54.02 -23.46 -10.41
N SER A 178 -55.27 -23.02 -10.24
CA SER A 178 -55.76 -22.35 -9.05
C SER A 178 -55.61 -23.25 -7.84
N ALA A 179 -54.63 -22.97 -6.99
CA ALA A 179 -54.55 -23.50 -5.64
C ALA A 179 -54.44 -22.30 -4.70
N SER A 180 -55.39 -22.19 -3.77
CA SER A 180 -55.45 -21.15 -2.75
C SER A 180 -54.09 -21.04 -2.04
N VAL A 181 -53.53 -19.83 -2.04
CA VAL A 181 -52.30 -19.52 -1.31
C VAL A 181 -52.68 -19.40 0.16
N VAL A 182 -52.65 -20.52 0.88
CA VAL A 182 -52.76 -20.46 2.35
C VAL A 182 -51.45 -19.91 2.87
N ALA A 183 -51.49 -18.77 3.57
CA ALA A 183 -50.32 -18.22 4.25
C ALA A 183 -49.96 -19.15 5.42
N PRO A 184 -48.78 -19.80 5.40
CA PRO A 184 -48.49 -20.90 6.31
C PRO A 184 -48.21 -20.45 7.75
N SER A 185 -47.64 -19.26 7.96
CA SER A 185 -47.41 -18.66 9.28
C SER A 185 -46.87 -17.23 9.13
N LEU A 186 -47.20 -16.33 10.08
CA LEU A 186 -46.59 -15.00 10.20
C LEU A 186 -45.12 -15.03 10.67
N LEU A 187 -44.64 -16.18 11.16
CA LEU A 187 -43.25 -16.40 11.57
C LEU A 187 -42.29 -16.59 10.38
N LEU A 188 -42.80 -16.97 9.21
CA LEU A 188 -41.98 -17.24 8.06
C LEU A 188 -41.91 -16.02 7.13
N PRO A 189 -40.72 -15.57 6.74
CA PRO A 189 -40.58 -14.56 5.71
C PRO A 189 -41.20 -15.04 4.39
N GLY A 190 -41.81 -14.12 3.63
CA GLY A 190 -42.53 -14.45 2.39
C GLY A 190 -41.69 -15.19 1.35
N TYR A 191 -40.38 -14.94 1.27
CA TYR A 191 -39.48 -15.66 0.36
C TYR A 191 -39.26 -17.12 0.80
N ALA A 192 -39.20 -17.39 2.11
CA ALA A 192 -39.04 -18.76 2.63
C ALA A 192 -40.27 -19.61 2.32
N THR A 193 -41.48 -19.03 2.39
CA THR A 193 -42.73 -19.75 2.06
C THR A 193 -42.84 -20.12 0.59
N VAL A 194 -42.25 -19.31 -0.31
CA VAL A 194 -42.23 -19.58 -1.75
C VAL A 194 -41.16 -20.59 -2.14
N TYR A 195 -39.93 -20.48 -1.62
CA TYR A 195 -38.82 -21.36 -2.04
C TYR A 195 -38.78 -22.72 -1.33
N PHE A 196 -39.16 -22.80 -0.05
CA PHE A 196 -39.11 -24.02 0.76
C PHE A 196 -40.45 -24.77 0.89
N CYS A 197 -41.39 -24.53 -0.02
CA CYS A 197 -42.70 -25.19 0.01
C CYS A 197 -42.60 -26.72 -0.15
N ASP A 198 -43.14 -27.44 0.83
CA ASP A 198 -43.16 -28.91 0.95
C ASP A 198 -44.55 -29.48 0.58
N SER A 199 -44.59 -30.52 -0.27
CA SER A 199 -45.84 -31.18 -0.71
C SER A 199 -46.50 -32.05 0.36
N SER A 200 -45.85 -32.28 1.49
CA SER A 200 -46.42 -32.98 2.65
C SER A 200 -47.20 -32.06 3.61
N SER A 201 -47.31 -30.77 3.27
CA SER A 201 -48.17 -29.82 4.00
C SER A 201 -49.65 -30.10 3.71
N ASN A 202 -50.39 -30.53 4.74
CA ASN A 202 -51.84 -30.64 4.68
C ASN A 202 -52.45 -29.23 4.79
N SER A 203 -53.74 -29.10 4.46
CA SER A 203 -54.53 -27.85 4.56
C SER A 203 -54.49 -27.17 5.95
N TYR A 204 -53.99 -27.84 6.99
CA TYR A 204 -53.99 -27.38 8.37
C TYR A 204 -52.59 -27.19 8.98
N GLU A 205 -51.53 -27.81 8.45
CA GLU A 205 -50.19 -27.80 9.05
C GLU A 205 -49.07 -27.66 8.01
N TRP A 206 -48.18 -26.68 8.20
CA TRP A 206 -46.99 -26.49 7.37
C TRP A 206 -45.76 -27.14 8.01
N ARG A 207 -45.16 -28.12 7.34
CA ARG A 207 -44.00 -28.88 7.88
C ARG A 207 -42.68 -28.32 7.38
N MET A 208 -41.71 -28.20 8.28
CA MET A 208 -40.36 -27.70 7.98
C MET A 208 -39.32 -28.45 8.82
N ASP A 209 -38.13 -28.70 8.26
CA ASP A 209 -37.01 -29.29 8.98
C ASP A 209 -36.19 -28.20 9.70
N ARG A 210 -35.34 -28.61 10.66
CA ARG A 210 -34.50 -27.67 11.42
C ARG A 210 -33.54 -26.88 10.53
N VAL A 211 -33.09 -27.45 9.41
CA VAL A 211 -32.18 -26.78 8.47
C VAL A 211 -32.91 -25.65 7.76
N ARG A 212 -34.04 -25.91 7.08
CA ARG A 212 -34.83 -24.86 6.41
C ARG A 212 -35.27 -23.80 7.43
N ALA A 213 -35.58 -24.19 8.68
CA ALA A 213 -35.84 -23.26 9.79
C ALA A 213 -34.71 -22.24 9.98
N ALA A 214 -33.49 -22.75 10.20
CA ALA A 214 -32.32 -21.92 10.40
C ALA A 214 -32.05 -21.03 9.17
N LEU A 215 -32.22 -21.56 7.94
CA LEU A 215 -32.07 -20.77 6.72
C LEU A 215 -33.09 -19.64 6.59
N SER A 216 -34.31 -19.83 7.11
CA SER A 216 -35.36 -18.82 7.19
C SER A 216 -35.24 -17.88 8.41
N GLY A 217 -34.22 -18.06 9.25
CA GLY A 217 -33.95 -17.20 10.41
C GLY A 217 -34.61 -17.66 11.70
N LEU A 218 -35.16 -18.88 11.73
CA LEU A 218 -35.78 -19.47 12.90
C LEU A 218 -34.81 -20.47 13.53
N VAL A 219 -34.19 -20.08 14.65
CA VAL A 219 -33.29 -20.92 15.41
C VAL A 219 -34.06 -21.56 16.56
N LEU A 220 -34.23 -22.88 16.50
CA LEU A 220 -34.88 -23.64 17.55
C LEU A 220 -33.86 -24.09 18.58
N PHE A 221 -34.15 -23.86 19.86
CA PHE A 221 -33.33 -24.35 20.97
C PHE A 221 -34.21 -24.74 22.15
N THR A 222 -33.74 -25.69 22.95
CA THR A 222 -34.44 -26.13 24.16
C THR A 222 -33.81 -25.48 25.39
N TYR A 223 -34.61 -24.73 26.14
CA TYR A 223 -34.19 -24.12 27.40
C TYR A 223 -35.09 -24.61 28.54
N LYS A 224 -34.48 -25.13 29.60
CA LYS A 224 -35.17 -25.68 30.79
C LYS A 224 -36.31 -26.66 30.44
N GLY A 225 -36.09 -27.52 29.45
CA GLY A 225 -37.08 -28.53 29.02
C GLY A 225 -38.23 -27.98 28.17
N THR A 226 -38.23 -26.69 27.83
CA THR A 226 -39.20 -26.07 26.92
C THR A 226 -38.54 -25.70 25.60
N LEU A 227 -39.23 -25.97 24.48
CA LEU A 227 -38.77 -25.60 23.15
C LEU A 227 -39.03 -24.11 22.89
N HIS A 228 -38.00 -23.40 22.47
CA HIS A 228 -38.05 -21.98 22.11
C HIS A 228 -37.62 -21.78 20.67
N VAL A 229 -38.19 -20.75 20.05
CA VAL A 229 -37.80 -20.31 18.71
C VAL A 229 -37.32 -18.88 18.79
N PHE A 230 -36.08 -18.69 18.38
CA PHE A 230 -35.50 -17.38 18.15
C PHE A 230 -35.69 -16.99 16.69
N ASP A 231 -36.49 -15.97 16.45
CA ASP A 231 -36.60 -15.31 15.16
C ASP A 231 -35.50 -14.26 15.06
N TYR A 232 -34.51 -14.53 14.22
CA TYR A 232 -33.40 -13.64 13.94
C TYR A 232 -33.86 -12.33 13.29
N THR A 233 -34.85 -12.39 12.38
CA THR A 233 -35.30 -11.22 11.61
C THR A 233 -36.07 -10.23 12.47
N LEU A 234 -36.85 -10.72 13.43
CA LEU A 234 -37.58 -9.88 14.39
C LEU A 234 -36.80 -9.65 15.70
N TRP A 235 -35.67 -10.35 15.89
CA TRP A 235 -34.88 -10.37 17.13
C TRP A 235 -35.73 -10.72 18.37
N ARG A 236 -36.57 -11.76 18.25
CA ARG A 236 -37.52 -12.17 19.31
C ARG A 236 -37.38 -13.65 19.64
N CYS A 237 -37.38 -13.96 20.92
CA CYS A 237 -37.54 -15.32 21.41
C CYS A 237 -39.01 -15.58 21.75
N LEU A 238 -39.58 -16.64 21.19
CA LEU A 238 -40.98 -17.04 21.37
C LEU A 238 -41.04 -18.49 21.86
N SER A 239 -42.00 -18.81 22.73
CA SER A 239 -42.22 -20.19 23.16
C SER A 239 -42.91 -20.98 22.05
N ALA A 240 -42.38 -22.16 21.71
CA ALA A 240 -42.99 -23.02 20.70
C ALA A 240 -44.40 -23.48 21.08
N SER A 241 -44.70 -23.59 22.39
CA SER A 241 -46.02 -23.95 22.91
C SER A 241 -47.07 -22.85 22.68
N GLU A 242 -46.67 -21.57 22.76
CA GLU A 242 -47.56 -20.41 22.53
C GLU A 242 -47.92 -20.26 21.05
N LEU A 243 -47.02 -20.70 20.17
CA LEU A 243 -47.17 -20.67 18.72
C LEU A 243 -47.86 -21.91 18.15
N GLY A 244 -48.26 -22.86 18.99
CA GLY A 244 -48.90 -24.11 18.58
C GLY A 244 -48.01 -25.04 17.75
N MET A 245 -46.69 -24.88 17.83
CA MET A 245 -45.76 -25.72 17.08
C MET A 245 -45.65 -27.11 17.71
N ARG A 246 -45.71 -28.14 16.87
CA ARG A 246 -45.56 -29.54 17.28
C ARG A 246 -44.35 -30.16 16.61
N GLU A 247 -43.54 -30.87 17.37
CA GLU A 247 -42.48 -31.71 16.82
C GLU A 247 -43.16 -32.95 16.19
N ALA A 248 -43.05 -33.09 14.87
CA ALA A 248 -43.53 -34.24 14.13
C ALA A 248 -42.40 -35.29 14.02
N ALA A 249 -42.71 -36.47 13.46
CA ALA A 249 -41.72 -37.55 13.32
C ALA A 249 -40.40 -37.06 12.69
N VAL A 250 -39.29 -37.43 13.34
CA VAL A 250 -37.86 -37.15 13.02
C VAL A 250 -37.59 -35.75 12.45
N ALA A 251 -37.18 -34.82 13.32
CA ALA A 251 -36.57 -33.53 13.00
C ALA A 251 -37.39 -32.55 12.12
N THR A 252 -38.69 -32.78 11.97
CA THR A 252 -39.63 -31.87 11.30
C THR A 252 -40.61 -31.27 12.32
N PHE A 253 -41.03 -30.03 12.12
CA PHE A 253 -42.00 -29.35 12.98
C PHE A 253 -43.12 -28.73 12.15
N SER A 254 -44.34 -28.70 12.71
CA SER A 254 -45.51 -28.11 12.08
C SER A 254 -45.79 -26.69 12.58
N LEU A 255 -46.00 -25.77 11.65
CA LEU A 255 -46.47 -24.41 11.87
C LEU A 255 -47.98 -24.32 11.55
N PRO A 256 -48.80 -23.73 12.41
CA PRO A 256 -50.23 -23.57 12.17
C PRO A 256 -50.52 -22.44 11.15
N HIS A 257 -51.42 -22.71 10.21
CA HIS A 257 -51.86 -21.73 9.20
C HIS A 257 -52.67 -20.58 9.82
N THR A 258 -52.57 -19.38 9.24
CA THR A 258 -53.17 -18.16 9.79
C THR A 258 -54.70 -18.06 9.66
N GLU A 259 -55.36 -18.92 8.87
CA GLU A 259 -56.81 -18.80 8.59
C GLU A 259 -57.75 -19.41 9.64
N HIS A 260 -57.27 -20.22 10.60
CA HIS A 260 -58.15 -20.94 11.53
C HIS A 260 -58.39 -20.30 12.91
N THR A 261 -57.95 -19.06 13.17
CA THR A 261 -58.30 -18.38 14.44
C THR A 261 -59.67 -17.71 14.47
N VAL A 262 -60.54 -17.86 13.44
CA VAL A 262 -61.86 -17.18 13.40
C VAL A 262 -63.09 -18.12 13.28
N ARG A 263 -62.95 -19.43 13.09
CA ARG A 263 -64.10 -20.35 13.21
C ARG A 263 -63.85 -21.36 14.30
N GLY A 264 -64.51 -21.12 15.44
CA GLY A 264 -64.58 -22.06 16.55
C GLY A 264 -65.07 -23.42 16.04
N ASP A 265 -64.32 -24.44 16.41
CA ASP A 265 -64.81 -25.74 16.87
C ASP A 265 -63.60 -26.65 17.08
N SER A 266 -63.05 -26.60 18.29
CA SER A 266 -62.14 -27.61 18.84
C SER A 266 -62.31 -27.59 20.36
N PRO A 267 -62.69 -28.70 21.02
CA PRO A 267 -63.14 -28.71 22.41
C PRO A 267 -62.01 -28.60 23.46
N GLY A 268 -60.84 -28.05 23.09
CA GLY A 268 -59.67 -27.95 23.97
C GLY A 268 -59.42 -26.59 24.60
N LEU A 269 -60.08 -25.52 24.13
CA LEU A 269 -59.78 -24.14 24.54
C LEU A 269 -60.77 -23.53 25.55
N ALA A 270 -61.59 -24.35 26.21
CA ALA A 270 -62.58 -23.90 27.18
C ALA A 270 -61.97 -23.55 28.57
N HIS A 271 -60.71 -23.91 28.83
CA HIS A 271 -60.14 -23.80 30.18
C HIS A 271 -59.33 -22.51 30.47
N MET A 272 -59.23 -21.56 29.53
CA MET A 272 -58.48 -20.30 29.74
C MET A 272 -59.32 -19.02 29.65
N ARG A 273 -60.66 -19.11 29.72
CA ARG A 273 -61.53 -17.91 29.70
C ARG A 273 -62.14 -17.52 31.06
N SER A 274 -61.83 -18.24 32.12
CA SER A 274 -62.25 -17.89 33.47
C SER A 274 -61.05 -17.43 34.27
N VAL A 275 -60.90 -16.11 34.43
CA VAL A 275 -60.28 -15.35 35.53
C VAL A 275 -59.70 -14.06 34.94
N ALA A 276 -60.52 -13.01 34.90
CA ALA A 276 -60.08 -11.63 35.06
C ALA A 276 -61.32 -10.74 35.20
N SER A 277 -61.66 -10.41 36.45
CA SER A 277 -62.76 -9.51 36.77
C SER A 277 -62.50 -8.10 36.23
N PHE A 278 -63.54 -7.54 35.61
CA PHE A 278 -63.45 -6.40 34.70
C PHE A 278 -63.69 -5.05 35.40
N ARG A 279 -62.96 -4.76 36.49
CA ARG A 279 -63.10 -3.45 37.20
C ARG A 279 -61.81 -2.63 37.41
N GLY A 280 -60.62 -3.22 37.25
CA GLY A 280 -59.33 -2.50 37.39
C GLY A 280 -58.75 -1.89 36.10
N MET A 281 -59.37 -2.13 34.95
CA MET A 281 -58.74 -1.92 33.63
C MET A 281 -58.60 -0.43 33.22
N ARG A 282 -59.41 0.50 33.76
CA ARG A 282 -59.40 1.90 33.29
C ARG A 282 -58.17 2.71 33.75
N VAL A 283 -57.53 2.33 34.85
CA VAL A 283 -56.34 3.04 35.38
C VAL A 283 -55.06 2.52 34.73
N LEU A 284 -54.93 1.21 34.51
CA LEU A 284 -53.78 0.57 33.84
C LEU A 284 -53.72 0.80 32.32
N ILE A 285 -54.87 1.05 31.66
CA ILE A 285 -54.91 1.39 30.23
C ILE A 285 -54.30 2.78 29.97
N LYS A 286 -54.59 3.80 30.79
CA LYS A 286 -54.00 5.14 30.61
C LYS A 286 -52.48 5.13 30.75
N THR A 287 -51.92 4.37 31.69
CA THR A 287 -50.47 4.22 31.87
C THR A 287 -49.83 3.49 30.70
N ARG A 288 -50.48 2.47 30.12
CA ARG A 288 -50.00 1.77 28.92
C ARG A 288 -50.07 2.61 27.64
N TRP A 289 -51.06 3.48 27.49
CA TRP A 289 -51.14 4.40 26.34
C TRP A 289 -50.11 5.52 26.42
N PHE A 290 -49.86 6.07 27.61
CA PHE A 290 -48.80 7.07 27.82
C PHE A 290 -47.42 6.44 27.59
N VAL A 291 -47.16 5.26 28.15
CA VAL A 291 -45.92 4.50 27.93
C VAL A 291 -45.76 4.12 26.45
N ARG A 292 -46.81 3.62 25.78
CA ARG A 292 -46.77 3.32 24.33
C ARG A 292 -46.57 4.57 23.48
N GLY A 293 -47.19 5.69 23.84
CA GLY A 293 -47.00 6.98 23.17
C GLY A 293 -45.57 7.50 23.34
N SER A 294 -45.01 7.43 24.54
CA SER A 294 -43.61 7.77 24.81
C SER A 294 -42.65 6.86 24.04
N TRP A 295 -42.87 5.55 24.01
CA TRP A 295 -42.05 4.61 23.21
C TRP A 295 -42.18 4.87 21.70
N ALA A 296 -43.36 5.21 21.21
CA ALA A 296 -43.56 5.59 19.81
C ALA A 296 -42.83 6.89 19.46
N LEU A 297 -42.84 7.87 20.36
CA LEU A 297 -42.17 9.16 20.18
C LEU A 297 -40.65 9.02 20.30
N LEU A 298 -40.15 8.19 21.21
CA LEU A 298 -38.74 7.79 21.28
C LEU A 298 -38.30 7.03 20.03
N GLY A 299 -39.14 6.11 19.54
CA GLY A 299 -38.90 5.40 18.29
C GLY A 299 -38.84 6.34 17.09
N LEU A 300 -39.78 7.30 17.00
CA LEU A 300 -39.78 8.32 15.96
C LEU A 300 -38.53 9.20 16.06
N ALA A 301 -38.18 9.67 17.26
CA ALA A 301 -36.98 10.46 17.50
C ALA A 301 -35.71 9.68 17.12
N TYR A 302 -35.62 8.40 17.47
CA TYR A 302 -34.52 7.52 17.06
C TYR A 302 -34.42 7.40 15.55
N VAL A 303 -35.54 7.18 14.84
CA VAL A 303 -35.56 7.11 13.37
C VAL A 303 -35.09 8.42 12.75
N VAL A 304 -35.57 9.57 13.25
CA VAL A 304 -35.16 10.89 12.77
C VAL A 304 -33.68 11.14 13.03
N VAL A 305 -33.19 10.88 14.24
CA VAL A 305 -31.77 11.04 14.60
C VAL A 305 -30.89 10.11 13.77
N SER A 306 -31.32 8.87 13.55
CA SER A 306 -30.59 7.91 12.71
C SER A 306 -30.56 8.35 11.24
N LEU A 307 -31.66 8.87 10.69
CA LEU A 307 -31.72 9.39 9.34
C LEU A 307 -30.82 10.62 9.17
N VAL A 308 -30.91 11.58 10.08
CA VAL A 308 -30.06 12.79 10.10
C VAL A 308 -28.59 12.41 10.28
N GLY A 309 -28.29 11.46 11.16
CA GLY A 309 -26.95 10.92 11.37
C GLY A 309 -26.37 10.28 10.11
N ASN A 310 -27.17 9.50 9.38
CA ASN A 310 -26.77 8.93 8.09
C ASN A 310 -26.49 10.01 7.04
N VAL A 311 -27.36 11.03 6.94
CA VAL A 311 -27.16 12.15 6.02
C VAL A 311 -25.88 12.91 6.37
N TYR A 312 -25.68 13.22 7.66
CA TYR A 312 -24.47 13.92 8.14
C TYR A 312 -23.20 13.09 7.91
N TYR A 313 -23.27 11.78 8.13
CA TYR A 313 -22.16 10.88 7.86
C TYR A 313 -21.76 10.92 6.37
N MET A 314 -22.74 10.79 5.47
CA MET A 314 -22.49 10.79 4.02
C MET A 314 -22.07 12.16 3.47
N THR A 315 -22.60 13.25 4.02
CA THR A 315 -22.37 14.61 3.47
C THR A 315 -21.20 15.35 4.12
N VAL A 316 -20.84 15.00 5.36
CA VAL A 316 -19.80 15.70 6.13
C VAL A 316 -18.69 14.76 6.56
N THR A 317 -19.01 13.67 7.25
CA THR A 317 -17.98 12.84 7.91
C THR A 317 -17.13 12.07 6.89
N SER A 318 -17.79 11.36 5.97
CA SER A 318 -17.14 10.60 4.92
C SER A 318 -16.24 11.47 4.02
N PRO A 319 -16.72 12.59 3.44
CA PRO A 319 -15.90 13.40 2.55
C PRO A 319 -14.84 14.27 3.27
N ARG A 320 -15.02 14.60 4.55
CA ARG A 320 -14.00 15.39 5.28
C ARG A 320 -12.93 14.51 5.89
N VAL A 321 -13.33 13.48 6.65
CA VAL A 321 -12.41 12.70 7.49
C VAL A 321 -11.96 11.42 6.80
N LEU A 322 -12.87 10.71 6.13
CA LEU A 322 -12.58 9.40 5.51
C LEU A 322 -12.18 9.50 4.03
N ALA A 323 -11.83 10.70 3.56
CA ALA A 323 -11.41 10.92 2.18
C ALA A 323 -9.98 10.43 1.90
N ASN A 324 -9.19 10.20 2.94
CA ASN A 324 -7.82 9.69 2.85
C ASN A 324 -7.53 8.69 3.98
N ASP A 325 -6.47 7.90 3.80
CA ASP A 325 -6.04 6.85 4.73
C ASP A 325 -5.42 7.40 6.03
N PHE A 326 -5.09 8.69 6.06
CA PHE A 326 -4.58 9.37 7.26
C PHE A 326 -5.69 9.72 8.25
N TYR A 327 -6.97 9.63 7.83
CA TYR A 327 -8.13 10.16 8.54
C TYR A 327 -8.02 11.66 8.84
N TRP A 328 -7.29 12.41 8.00
CA TRP A 328 -7.05 13.83 8.18
C TRP A 328 -8.00 14.65 7.30
N GLY A 329 -8.88 15.41 7.96
CA GLY A 329 -9.72 16.46 7.40
C GLY A 329 -9.11 17.24 6.24
N ASN A 330 -9.65 17.09 5.02
CA ASN A 330 -9.23 17.85 3.81
C ASN A 330 -7.76 17.70 3.39
N PHE A 331 -7.04 16.70 3.90
CA PHE A 331 -5.67 16.46 3.46
C PHE A 331 -5.66 15.97 2.01
N ASN A 332 -4.92 16.68 1.16
CA ASN A 332 -4.77 16.40 -0.26
C ASN A 332 -3.29 16.51 -0.68
N SER A 333 -2.95 15.89 -1.80
CA SER A 333 -1.57 15.92 -2.33
C SER A 333 -1.14 17.30 -2.82
N SER A 334 -2.08 18.15 -3.27
CA SER A 334 -1.79 19.47 -3.83
C SER A 334 -1.82 20.62 -2.81
N GLY A 335 -2.12 20.37 -1.54
CA GLY A 335 -2.24 21.42 -0.53
C GLY A 335 -1.65 20.96 0.80
N GLY A 336 -2.28 19.98 1.44
CA GLY A 336 -1.84 19.46 2.73
C GLY A 336 -0.44 18.87 2.69
N HIS A 337 -0.16 18.00 1.70
CA HIS A 337 1.17 17.39 1.55
C HIS A 337 2.23 18.44 1.22
N THR A 338 1.99 19.30 0.24
CA THR A 338 3.00 20.29 -0.17
C THR A 338 3.27 21.34 0.89
N PHE A 339 2.26 21.75 1.67
CA PHE A 339 2.44 22.66 2.80
C PHE A 339 3.34 22.04 3.86
N LEU A 340 3.05 20.81 4.28
CA LEU A 340 3.90 20.11 5.26
C LEU A 340 5.31 19.90 4.72
N ALA A 341 5.45 19.55 3.45
CA ALA A 341 6.77 19.34 2.85
C ALA A 341 7.60 20.62 2.85
N ASN A 342 7.01 21.76 2.46
CA ASN A 342 7.70 23.05 2.49
C ASN A 342 8.00 23.50 3.92
N LEU A 343 7.05 23.33 4.84
CA LEU A 343 7.25 23.61 6.26
C LEU A 343 8.45 22.82 6.80
N PHE A 344 8.46 21.50 6.64
CA PHE A 344 9.57 20.67 7.11
C PHE A 344 10.89 21.02 6.41
N ASN A 345 10.89 21.24 5.09
CA ASN A 345 12.08 21.66 4.37
C ASN A 345 12.64 22.98 4.91
N THR A 346 11.80 23.95 5.31
CA THR A 346 12.28 25.20 5.92
C THR A 346 12.82 24.99 7.34
N GLN A 347 12.15 24.19 8.15
CA GLN A 347 12.54 23.95 9.55
C GLN A 347 13.83 23.14 9.64
N LEU A 348 14.00 22.15 8.76
CA LEU A 348 15.21 21.32 8.65
C LEU A 348 16.45 22.11 8.21
N LEU A 349 16.30 23.36 7.74
CA LEU A 349 17.45 24.24 7.50
C LEU A 349 18.03 24.83 8.79
N ALA A 350 17.21 25.00 9.83
CA ALA A 350 17.59 25.64 11.08
C ALA A 350 17.77 24.64 12.22
N ASP A 351 16.80 23.74 12.39
CA ASP A 351 16.72 22.83 13.53
C ASP A 351 16.94 21.37 13.11
N ARG A 352 17.63 20.61 13.97
CA ARG A 352 17.90 19.18 13.77
C ARG A 352 16.83 18.28 14.36
N SER A 353 16.18 18.77 15.42
CA SER A 353 15.13 18.09 16.16
C SER A 353 14.38 19.15 16.94
N CYS A 354 13.12 19.38 16.60
CA CYS A 354 12.24 20.27 17.32
C CYS A 354 10.81 19.72 17.25
N ASP A 355 10.06 19.96 18.31
CA ASP A 355 8.63 19.71 18.33
C ASP A 355 7.94 20.96 17.80
N ILE A 356 7.13 20.79 16.76
CA ILE A 356 6.48 21.88 16.06
C ILE A 356 4.97 21.73 16.20
N ALA A 357 4.30 22.78 16.69
CA ALA A 357 2.85 22.87 16.68
C ALA A 357 2.38 23.28 15.28
N LEU A 358 1.83 22.34 14.51
CA LEU A 358 1.41 22.58 13.12
C LEU A 358 0.32 23.65 12.96
N ASP A 359 -0.38 24.01 14.04
CA ASP A 359 -1.41 25.04 14.10
C ASP A 359 -0.89 26.41 14.54
N ASP A 360 0.42 26.57 14.74
CA ASP A 360 1.03 27.87 15.05
C ASP A 360 0.96 28.81 13.84
N PRO A 361 0.30 29.98 13.94
CA PRO A 361 0.24 30.97 12.86
C PRO A 361 1.60 31.47 12.39
N ALA A 362 2.65 31.39 13.22
CA ALA A 362 4.00 31.80 12.85
C ALA A 362 4.64 30.91 11.77
N LEU A 363 4.12 29.69 11.60
CA LEU A 363 4.59 28.70 10.62
C LEU A 363 3.85 28.77 9.28
N GLY A 364 2.97 29.77 9.11
CA GLY A 364 2.25 29.99 7.87
C GLY A 364 3.21 30.32 6.72
N ASP A 365 3.05 29.62 5.60
CA ASP A 365 3.79 29.91 4.37
C ASP A 365 3.08 31.01 3.57
N ILE A 366 3.78 32.13 3.36
CA ILE A 366 3.32 33.29 2.62
C ILE A 366 3.80 33.30 1.16
N CYS A 367 4.68 32.39 0.77
CA CYS A 367 5.28 32.32 -0.56
C CYS A 367 4.41 31.56 -1.56
N GLN A 368 3.50 30.70 -1.10
CA GLN A 368 2.64 29.89 -1.95
C GLN A 368 1.20 29.78 -1.43
N LEU A 369 0.23 29.77 -2.35
CA LEU A 369 -1.17 29.49 -2.05
C LEU A 369 -1.45 27.98 -2.18
N TYR A 370 -1.93 27.36 -1.09
CA TYR A 370 -2.20 25.91 -1.00
C TYR A 370 -3.64 25.52 -1.38
N ASN A 371 -4.42 26.44 -1.91
CA ASN A 371 -5.78 26.20 -2.38
C ASN A 371 -5.87 25.90 -3.89
N SER A 372 -4.73 25.87 -4.59
CA SER A 372 -4.67 25.61 -6.03
C SER A 372 -4.69 24.10 -6.35
N SER A 373 -4.97 23.77 -7.61
CA SER A 373 -4.88 22.39 -8.11
C SER A 373 -3.46 21.83 -8.15
N THR A 374 -2.45 22.70 -8.03
CA THR A 374 -1.05 22.37 -8.23
C THR A 374 -0.17 23.30 -7.42
N THR A 375 0.66 22.73 -6.58
CA THR A 375 1.62 23.40 -5.70
C THR A 375 2.97 22.75 -5.83
N VAL A 376 4.02 23.48 -5.48
CA VAL A 376 5.41 23.04 -5.58
C VAL A 376 5.94 22.73 -4.18
N ILE A 377 6.72 21.65 -4.11
CA ILE A 377 7.58 21.38 -2.96
C ILE A 377 8.95 21.96 -3.27
N ALA A 378 9.30 23.04 -2.58
CA ALA A 378 10.57 23.72 -2.72
C ALA A 378 11.57 23.14 -1.72
N PHE A 379 12.72 22.70 -2.22
CA PHE A 379 13.84 22.25 -1.40
C PHE A 379 15.17 22.62 -2.06
N PRO A 380 16.24 22.93 -1.30
CA PRO A 380 17.52 23.27 -1.91
C PRO A 380 18.17 22.07 -2.59
N GLU A 381 18.64 22.24 -3.84
CA GLU A 381 19.42 21.20 -4.55
C GLU A 381 20.71 20.79 -3.82
N THR A 382 21.17 21.61 -2.88
CA THR A 382 22.37 21.34 -2.07
C THR A 382 22.11 20.44 -0.86
N LEU A 383 20.87 20.01 -0.59
CA LEU A 383 20.52 19.20 0.58
C LEU A 383 21.37 17.93 0.71
N GLY A 384 21.50 17.16 -0.37
CA GLY A 384 22.33 15.95 -0.36
C GLY A 384 23.80 16.22 -0.01
N ARG A 385 24.34 17.37 -0.44
CA ARG A 385 25.72 17.78 -0.09
C ARG A 385 25.82 18.22 1.36
N ARG A 386 24.86 18.99 1.85
CA ARG A 386 24.79 19.42 3.26
C ARG A 386 24.73 18.21 4.20
N GLN A 387 23.94 17.20 3.83
CA GLN A 387 23.82 15.98 4.61
C GLN A 387 25.10 15.13 4.56
N LEU A 388 25.70 14.96 3.38
CA LEU A 388 26.94 14.16 3.23
C LEU A 388 28.16 14.81 3.92
N PHE A 389 28.30 16.14 3.85
CA PHE A 389 29.43 16.89 4.40
C PHE A 389 29.13 17.55 5.74
N ARG A 390 28.10 17.06 6.45
CA ARG A 390 27.72 17.59 7.76
C ARG A 390 28.92 17.59 8.72
N PRO A 391 29.19 18.71 9.43
CA PRO A 391 30.21 18.74 10.48
C PRO A 391 29.91 17.69 11.54
N VAL A 392 30.84 16.77 11.74
CA VAL A 392 30.71 15.66 12.68
C VAL A 392 31.32 16.07 14.01
N GLU A 393 30.50 16.20 15.05
CA GLU A 393 30.99 16.13 16.42
C GLU A 393 31.33 14.66 16.73
N ASP A 394 32.50 14.42 17.36
CA ASP A 394 33.13 13.11 17.66
C ASP A 394 32.17 12.09 18.33
N SER A 395 31.22 11.56 17.57
CA SER A 395 30.14 10.70 18.04
C SER A 395 30.26 9.31 17.40
N SER A 396 30.29 8.28 18.25
CA SER A 396 30.36 6.87 17.83
C SER A 396 29.21 6.50 16.88
N GLU A 397 28.07 7.17 17.00
CA GLU A 397 26.88 6.98 16.16
C GLU A 397 27.12 7.32 14.68
N VAL A 398 27.87 8.39 14.39
CA VAL A 398 28.16 8.78 13.00
C VAL A 398 29.10 7.78 12.35
N LEU A 399 30.15 7.35 13.05
CA LEU A 399 31.03 6.29 12.54
C LEU A 399 30.27 4.97 12.35
N THR A 400 29.32 4.66 13.23
CA THR A 400 28.44 3.49 13.09
C THR A 400 27.63 3.56 11.80
N THR A 401 27.09 4.74 11.46
CA THR A 401 26.39 4.98 10.19
C THR A 401 27.33 4.82 9.00
N VAL A 402 28.53 5.39 9.05
CA VAL A 402 29.54 5.24 7.99
C VAL A 402 29.90 3.77 7.75
N VAL A 403 30.19 3.01 8.81
CA VAL A 403 30.54 1.58 8.70
C VAL A 403 29.37 0.79 8.12
N ARG A 404 28.13 1.09 8.53
CA ARG A 404 26.93 0.50 7.97
C ARG A 404 26.80 0.78 6.47
N ASP A 405 27.00 2.03 6.06
CA ASP A 405 26.87 2.47 4.67
C ASP A 405 27.95 1.85 3.78
N LEU A 406 29.20 1.77 4.27
CA LEU A 406 30.29 1.08 3.57
C LEU A 406 29.97 -0.41 3.33
N ARG A 407 29.41 -1.10 4.33
CA ARG A 407 29.00 -2.51 4.21
C ARG A 407 27.80 -2.72 3.29
N ALA A 408 26.96 -1.70 3.11
CA ALA A 408 25.84 -1.74 2.18
C ALA A 408 26.26 -1.42 0.72
N MET A 409 27.31 -0.62 0.56
CA MET A 409 27.80 -0.15 -0.73
C MET A 409 28.24 -1.29 -1.65
N ASP A 410 27.97 -1.14 -2.95
CA ASP A 410 28.47 -2.05 -3.97
C ASP A 410 30.01 -1.98 -4.05
N PRO A 411 30.75 -3.09 -3.86
CA PRO A 411 32.20 -3.13 -3.99
C PRO A 411 32.73 -2.55 -5.31
N CYS A 412 31.98 -2.66 -6.40
CA CYS A 412 32.38 -2.12 -7.70
C CYS A 412 32.33 -0.58 -7.75
N ALA A 413 31.43 0.05 -6.97
CA ALA A 413 31.29 1.50 -6.89
C ALA A 413 32.25 2.15 -5.89
N MET A 414 32.88 1.38 -4.99
CA MET A 414 33.74 1.90 -3.91
C MET A 414 34.84 2.87 -4.39
N PRO A 415 35.58 2.61 -5.49
CA PRO A 415 36.61 3.55 -5.95
C PRO A 415 36.08 4.90 -6.45
N ALA A 416 34.76 5.02 -6.65
CA ALA A 416 34.08 6.27 -6.99
C ALA A 416 33.77 7.14 -5.75
N MET A 417 34.09 6.69 -4.54
CA MET A 417 34.16 7.56 -3.37
C MET A 417 35.25 8.60 -3.59
N PHE A 418 34.86 9.87 -3.53
CA PHE A 418 35.75 10.95 -3.93
C PHE A 418 36.68 11.33 -2.79
N THR A 419 37.80 10.62 -2.69
CA THR A 419 38.86 10.87 -1.70
C THR A 419 40.22 10.52 -2.29
N GLN A 420 41.24 11.24 -1.85
CA GLN A 420 42.63 10.95 -2.18
C GLN A 420 43.25 10.20 -1.00
N TYR A 421 43.48 8.90 -1.17
CA TYR A 421 44.06 8.07 -0.12
C TYR A 421 45.49 8.51 0.22
N CYS A 422 45.76 8.65 1.51
CA CYS A 422 47.09 8.97 2.05
C CYS A 422 47.81 7.71 2.53
N TRP A 423 47.05 6.71 3.02
CA TRP A 423 47.59 5.45 3.53
C TRP A 423 46.71 4.28 3.11
N LEU A 424 47.35 3.13 2.94
CA LEU A 424 46.64 1.86 2.74
C LEU A 424 46.08 1.35 4.07
N ASP A 425 46.83 1.49 5.16
CA ASP A 425 46.53 0.93 6.49
C ASP A 425 46.33 2.00 7.57
N PHE A 426 45.52 1.71 8.59
CA PHE A 426 45.32 2.61 9.74
C PHE A 426 46.59 2.80 10.58
N ALA A 427 47.49 1.81 10.58
CA ALA A 427 48.78 1.93 11.25
C ALA A 427 49.79 2.83 10.49
N ARG A 428 49.39 3.40 9.34
CA ARG A 428 50.17 4.37 8.54
C ARG A 428 51.52 3.82 8.06
N ARG A 429 51.67 2.51 7.92
CA ARG A 429 52.90 1.86 7.45
C ARG A 429 53.08 2.01 5.94
N TYR A 430 51.98 1.99 5.19
CA TYR A 430 51.98 1.97 3.74
C TYR A 430 51.43 3.29 3.20
N ALA A 431 52.34 4.20 2.90
CA ALA A 431 52.03 5.52 2.35
C ALA A 431 51.60 5.43 0.86
N MET A 432 50.57 6.19 0.48
CA MET A 432 49.93 6.12 -0.86
C MET A 432 49.85 7.46 -1.61
N ALA A 433 50.07 8.60 -0.96
CA ALA A 433 49.85 9.88 -1.62
C ALA A 433 50.73 10.05 -2.87
N SER A 434 50.19 10.66 -3.93
CA SER A 434 50.91 10.85 -5.21
C SER A 434 52.16 11.73 -5.07
N SER A 435 52.16 12.70 -4.16
CA SER A 435 53.29 13.60 -3.89
C SER A 435 53.74 13.54 -2.42
N ALA A 436 55.03 13.85 -2.18
CA ALA A 436 55.58 13.93 -0.82
C ALA A 436 54.91 15.04 -0.01
N ALA A 437 54.74 16.23 -0.61
CA ALA A 437 54.07 17.36 0.03
C ALA A 437 52.63 17.03 0.45
N ARG A 438 51.90 16.22 -0.32
CA ARG A 438 50.58 15.74 0.09
C ARG A 438 50.67 14.75 1.25
N GLN A 439 51.63 13.82 1.22
CA GLN A 439 51.82 12.87 2.32
C GLN A 439 52.07 13.58 3.66
N ASP A 440 52.91 14.62 3.65
CA ASP A 440 53.22 15.43 4.84
C ASP A 440 51.99 16.21 5.33
N ARG A 441 51.21 16.76 4.40
CA ARG A 441 49.92 17.40 4.72
C ARG A 441 48.95 16.42 5.35
N CYS A 442 48.82 15.20 4.81
CA CYS A 442 47.95 14.18 5.41
C CYS A 442 48.38 13.88 6.86
N ALA A 443 49.68 13.69 7.08
CA ALA A 443 50.23 13.36 8.40
C ALA A 443 49.97 14.44 9.45
N THR A 444 49.94 15.70 9.03
CA THR A 444 49.75 16.86 9.92
C THR A 444 48.28 17.22 10.14
N THR A 445 47.44 17.22 9.09
CA THR A 445 46.07 17.78 9.17
C THR A 445 44.94 16.77 8.97
N MET A 446 45.19 15.60 8.39
CA MET A 446 44.12 14.67 7.97
C MET A 446 44.16 13.30 8.68
N TRP A 447 45.08 13.10 9.62
CA TRP A 447 45.30 11.81 10.27
C TRP A 447 44.06 11.26 11.00
N ALA A 448 43.15 12.12 11.46
CA ALA A 448 41.92 11.73 12.17
C ALA A 448 40.75 11.37 11.23
N ASN A 449 40.87 11.63 9.92
CA ASN A 449 39.82 11.38 8.94
C ASN A 449 39.95 9.95 8.37
N GLY A 450 38.98 9.08 8.64
CA GLY A 450 38.94 7.71 8.13
C GLY A 450 38.91 7.62 6.60
N ALA A 451 38.42 8.65 5.90
CA ALA A 451 38.29 8.66 4.45
C ALA A 451 39.64 8.72 3.69
N VAL A 452 40.75 9.03 4.38
CA VAL A 452 42.08 9.00 3.76
C VAL A 452 42.81 7.66 3.92
N TYR A 453 42.18 6.69 4.56
CA TYR A 453 42.70 5.34 4.79
C TYR A 453 41.91 4.32 3.97
N LEU A 454 42.59 3.56 3.12
CA LEU A 454 41.92 2.56 2.28
C LEU A 454 41.46 1.33 3.09
N GLU A 455 42.15 0.99 4.18
CA GLU A 455 41.81 -0.11 5.09
C GLU A 455 40.37 -0.04 5.59
N GLY A 456 39.89 1.14 6.00
CA GLY A 456 38.51 1.29 6.49
C GLY A 456 37.47 0.86 5.45
N VAL A 457 37.74 1.12 4.18
CA VAL A 457 36.86 0.73 3.06
C VAL A 457 36.99 -0.76 2.77
N LEU A 458 38.22 -1.28 2.70
CA LEU A 458 38.49 -2.69 2.36
C LEU A 458 37.97 -3.67 3.43
N ARG A 459 38.10 -3.32 4.71
CA ARG A 459 37.57 -4.10 5.84
C ARG A 459 36.05 -4.19 5.86
N ASN A 460 35.37 -3.26 5.19
CA ASN A 460 33.92 -3.12 5.19
C ASN A 460 33.30 -3.38 3.81
N LEU A 461 34.00 -4.11 2.93
CA LEU A 461 33.43 -4.56 1.67
C LEU A 461 32.29 -5.55 1.93
N ARG A 462 31.17 -5.36 1.22
CA ARG A 462 30.05 -6.32 1.22
C ARG A 462 30.47 -7.71 0.73
N SER A 463 31.36 -7.76 -0.26
CA SER A 463 31.88 -9.00 -0.85
C SER A 463 33.24 -8.78 -1.49
N TRP A 464 34.23 -9.58 -1.08
CA TRP A 464 35.55 -9.60 -1.70
C TRP A 464 35.54 -10.20 -3.11
N ASP A 465 34.60 -11.10 -3.40
CA ASP A 465 34.47 -11.70 -4.73
C ASP A 465 33.96 -10.68 -5.76
N ASP A 466 33.00 -9.83 -5.38
CA ASP A 466 32.53 -8.71 -6.22
C ASP A 466 33.68 -7.71 -6.46
N TRP A 467 34.42 -7.36 -5.40
CA TRP A 467 35.61 -6.51 -5.50
C TRP A 467 36.64 -7.09 -6.46
N GLN A 468 36.94 -8.38 -6.34
CA GLN A 468 37.91 -9.06 -7.20
C GLN A 468 37.47 -9.08 -8.66
N ARG A 469 36.17 -9.22 -8.94
CA ARG A 469 35.61 -9.14 -10.29
C ARG A 469 35.80 -7.77 -10.94
N CYS A 470 35.59 -6.68 -10.21
CA CYS A 470 35.65 -5.33 -10.75
C CYS A 470 37.05 -4.72 -10.72
N TRP A 471 37.79 -4.93 -9.63
CA TRP A 471 39.04 -4.22 -9.35
C TRP A 471 40.22 -5.14 -9.00
N GLY A 472 40.04 -6.46 -9.03
CA GLY A 472 41.06 -7.44 -8.60
C GLY A 472 42.40 -7.28 -9.30
N ARG A 473 42.40 -7.03 -10.62
CA ARG A 473 43.66 -6.80 -11.37
C ARG A 473 44.37 -5.52 -10.93
N SER A 474 43.64 -4.41 -10.79
CA SER A 474 44.18 -3.14 -10.32
C SER A 474 44.68 -3.24 -8.88
N PHE A 475 43.94 -3.93 -8.01
CA PHE A 475 44.31 -4.15 -6.61
C PHE A 475 45.58 -5.00 -6.49
N GLN A 476 45.68 -6.06 -7.31
CA GLN A 476 46.87 -6.90 -7.37
C GLN A 476 48.12 -6.10 -7.75
N LEU A 477 48.03 -5.34 -8.85
CA LEU A 477 49.13 -4.52 -9.37
C LEU A 477 49.50 -3.37 -8.43
N GLY A 478 48.50 -2.67 -7.90
CA GLY A 478 48.68 -1.47 -7.09
C GLY A 478 49.18 -1.74 -5.69
N PHE A 479 48.86 -2.92 -5.12
CA PHE A 479 49.08 -3.22 -3.70
C PHE A 479 49.59 -4.65 -3.46
N ALA A 480 48.81 -5.67 -3.82
CA ALA A 480 49.04 -7.03 -3.32
C ALA A 480 50.42 -7.59 -3.70
N ASP A 481 50.87 -7.39 -4.94
CA ASP A 481 52.19 -7.82 -5.43
C ASP A 481 53.37 -7.27 -4.60
N ASP A 482 53.25 -6.07 -4.02
CA ASP A 482 54.28 -5.49 -3.16
C ASP A 482 54.13 -5.95 -1.71
N LEU A 483 52.90 -6.12 -1.23
CA LEU A 483 52.59 -6.57 0.13
C LEU A 483 52.98 -8.04 0.35
N GLU A 484 52.75 -8.90 -0.64
CA GLU A 484 53.06 -10.34 -0.60
C GLU A 484 54.55 -10.63 -0.38
N ARG A 485 55.43 -9.69 -0.76
CA ARG A 485 56.88 -9.80 -0.56
C ARG A 485 57.30 -9.72 0.92
N THR A 486 56.44 -9.18 1.79
CA THR A 486 56.73 -9.03 3.22
C THR A 486 55.82 -9.93 4.05
N SER A 487 56.29 -10.37 5.23
CA SER A 487 55.46 -11.16 6.14
C SER A 487 54.36 -10.31 6.78
N ASP A 488 54.64 -9.03 7.05
CA ASP A 488 53.67 -8.07 7.58
C ASP A 488 52.56 -7.76 6.56
N GLY A 489 52.91 -7.58 5.28
CA GLY A 489 51.94 -7.32 4.21
C GLY A 489 50.99 -8.48 3.97
N ARG A 490 51.48 -9.73 3.99
CA ARG A 490 50.64 -10.94 3.91
C ARG A 490 49.66 -11.03 5.08
N ARG A 491 50.14 -10.83 6.31
CA ARG A 491 49.28 -10.79 7.51
C ARG A 491 48.22 -9.70 7.42
N TRP A 492 48.57 -8.51 6.94
CA TRP A 492 47.60 -7.42 6.76
C TRP A 492 46.53 -7.78 5.72
N LEU A 493 46.92 -8.36 4.58
CA LEU A 493 45.99 -8.79 3.52
C LEU A 493 44.99 -9.84 4.03
N GLU A 494 45.46 -10.86 4.74
CA GLU A 494 44.61 -11.90 5.34
C GLU A 494 43.65 -11.27 6.36
N SER A 495 44.17 -10.46 7.29
CA SER A 495 43.36 -9.83 8.35
C SER A 495 42.31 -8.84 7.83
N THR A 496 42.51 -8.28 6.64
CA THR A 496 41.58 -7.31 6.02
C THR A 496 40.48 -8.02 5.22
N LYS A 497 40.76 -9.24 4.71
CA LYS A 497 39.79 -10.06 3.99
C LYS A 497 38.82 -10.79 4.91
N ASP A 498 39.30 -11.24 6.07
CA ASP A 498 38.54 -12.10 7.00
C ASP A 498 37.79 -11.31 8.10
N VAL A 499 37.45 -10.03 7.85
CA VAL A 499 36.75 -9.21 8.85
C VAL A 499 35.28 -9.60 8.95
N SER A 500 34.88 -10.11 10.12
CA SER A 500 33.50 -10.46 10.46
C SER A 500 32.98 -9.75 11.73
N THR A 501 33.53 -8.57 12.03
CA THR A 501 33.21 -7.78 13.24
C THR A 501 31.78 -7.24 13.20
N THR A 502 31.16 -7.02 14.36
CA THR A 502 29.89 -6.27 14.43
C THR A 502 30.11 -4.79 14.08
N LEU A 503 29.04 -4.05 13.80
CA LEU A 503 29.15 -2.60 13.52
C LEU A 503 29.82 -1.86 14.69
N GLY A 504 29.46 -2.19 15.93
CA GLY A 504 30.02 -1.56 17.13
C GLY A 504 31.51 -1.89 17.30
N ASP A 505 31.90 -3.15 17.15
CA ASP A 505 33.30 -3.57 17.32
C ASP A 505 34.22 -2.95 16.26
N GLU A 506 33.74 -2.82 15.03
CA GLU A 506 34.50 -2.16 13.96
C GLU A 506 34.71 -0.67 14.25
N VAL A 507 33.71 0.01 14.79
CA VAL A 507 33.83 1.41 15.22
C VAL A 507 34.84 1.55 16.37
N VAL A 508 34.82 0.63 17.34
CA VAL A 508 35.81 0.60 18.43
C VAL A 508 37.22 0.41 17.87
N TYR A 509 37.40 -0.46 16.87
CA TYR A 509 38.68 -0.62 16.19
C TYR A 509 39.15 0.67 15.51
N TRP A 510 38.27 1.38 14.79
CA TRP A 510 38.60 2.66 14.15
C TRP A 510 38.99 3.72 15.18
N GLN A 511 38.23 3.82 16.28
CA GLN A 511 38.51 4.75 17.37
C GLN A 511 39.83 4.45 18.09
N ALA A 512 40.19 3.17 18.24
CA ALA A 512 41.48 2.76 18.78
C ALA A 512 42.65 3.23 17.90
N GLN A 513 42.44 3.33 16.59
CA GLN A 513 43.39 3.91 15.62
C GLN A 513 43.31 5.45 15.55
N ARG A 514 42.56 6.08 16.46
CA ARG A 514 42.32 7.53 16.56
C ARG A 514 41.59 8.13 15.35
N ILE A 515 40.81 7.33 14.64
CA ILE A 515 39.90 7.82 13.61
C ILE A 515 38.67 8.41 14.29
N ARG A 516 38.31 9.63 13.89
CA ARG A 516 37.26 10.43 14.55
C ARG A 516 36.06 10.70 13.67
N HIS A 517 36.29 10.92 12.38
CA HIS A 517 35.25 11.22 11.40
C HIS A 517 35.61 10.59 10.07
N PHE A 518 34.64 10.54 9.15
CA PHE A 518 34.83 10.05 7.79
C PHE A 518 34.23 11.09 6.84
N THR A 519 35.09 11.92 6.25
CA THR A 519 34.65 13.03 5.39
C THR A 519 35.35 12.94 4.05
N LEU A 520 34.56 12.82 2.98
CA LEU A 520 35.04 12.78 1.60
C LEU A 520 35.50 14.17 1.12
N GLN A 521 36.16 14.22 -0.03
CA GLN A 521 36.44 15.49 -0.70
C GLN A 521 35.24 15.99 -1.48
N TRP A 522 35.14 17.31 -1.62
CA TRP A 522 34.11 17.93 -2.44
C TRP A 522 34.35 17.63 -3.93
N GLN A 523 33.26 17.52 -4.68
CA GLN A 523 33.30 17.30 -6.13
C GLN A 523 32.03 17.83 -6.83
N ASN A 524 32.13 18.03 -8.14
CA ASN A 524 31.01 18.37 -9.02
C ASN A 524 30.87 17.47 -10.26
N TYR A 525 31.60 16.36 -10.34
CA TYR A 525 31.42 15.38 -11.41
C TYR A 525 30.21 14.47 -11.23
N LYS A 526 29.61 14.42 -10.04
CA LYS A 526 28.34 13.74 -9.78
C LYS A 526 27.41 14.60 -8.92
N THR A 527 26.13 14.64 -9.31
CA THR A 527 25.04 15.05 -8.44
C THR A 527 24.78 13.93 -7.43
N LEU A 528 24.71 14.28 -6.15
CA LEU A 528 24.40 13.31 -5.10
C LEU A 528 22.91 12.99 -5.17
N GLY A 529 22.57 11.71 -5.31
CA GLY A 529 21.20 11.26 -5.11
C GLY A 529 20.78 11.50 -3.66
N PHE A 530 19.56 11.98 -3.46
CA PHE A 530 19.04 12.31 -2.14
C PHE A 530 17.54 11.99 -2.11
N ALA A 531 17.11 11.19 -1.13
CA ALA A 531 15.71 10.86 -0.93
C ALA A 531 15.36 11.13 0.53
N ASP A 532 14.35 11.96 0.75
CA ASP A 532 13.90 12.37 2.07
C ASP A 532 12.38 12.28 2.17
N SER A 533 11.90 11.88 3.34
CA SER A 533 10.49 11.62 3.60
C SER A 533 10.14 11.87 5.05
N PHE A 534 8.93 12.39 5.28
CA PHE A 534 8.34 12.49 6.60
C PHE A 534 7.22 11.47 6.75
N ARG A 535 6.89 11.14 8.00
CA ARG A 535 5.89 10.14 8.32
C ARG A 535 4.65 10.75 8.93
N ILE A 536 3.48 10.28 8.51
CA ILE A 536 2.20 10.53 9.17
C ILE A 536 1.73 9.21 9.80
N THR A 537 1.50 9.22 11.10
CA THR A 537 0.90 8.10 11.83
C THR A 537 -0.56 8.43 12.12
N ASN A 538 -1.49 7.55 11.70
CA ASN A 538 -2.91 7.76 11.97
C ASN A 538 -3.34 7.21 13.34
N ALA A 539 -4.60 7.46 13.73
CA ALA A 539 -5.14 7.03 15.03
C ALA A 539 -5.23 5.50 15.22
N LEU A 540 -5.11 4.72 14.15
CA LEU A 540 -5.06 3.25 14.20
C LEU A 540 -3.62 2.73 14.34
N GLY A 541 -2.61 3.61 14.32
CA GLY A 541 -1.19 3.26 14.39
C GLY A 541 -0.58 2.85 13.06
N PHE A 542 -1.23 3.15 11.93
CA PHE A 542 -0.64 2.94 10.61
C PHE A 542 0.25 4.12 10.23
N ASP A 543 1.46 3.79 9.80
CA ASP A 543 2.49 4.74 9.36
C ASP A 543 2.47 4.88 7.83
N TYR A 544 2.52 6.13 7.36
CA TYR A 544 2.59 6.45 5.95
C TYR A 544 3.70 7.46 5.70
N ASP A 545 4.65 7.07 4.85
CA ASP A 545 5.77 7.93 4.49
C ASP A 545 5.41 8.77 3.24
N LEU A 546 5.60 10.08 3.35
CA LEU A 546 5.38 11.07 2.30
C LEU A 546 6.70 11.75 1.94
N THR A 547 6.94 11.93 0.65
CA THR A 547 8.20 12.50 0.14
C THR A 547 8.35 13.98 0.49
N LEU A 548 9.51 14.36 1.02
CA LEU A 548 9.95 15.74 1.26
C LEU A 548 10.80 16.27 0.11
N ALA A 549 11.76 15.46 -0.33
CA ALA A 549 12.70 15.80 -1.39
C ALA A 549 13.16 14.51 -2.09
N LEU A 550 13.27 14.57 -3.41
CA LEU A 550 13.82 13.48 -4.21
C LEU A 550 14.71 14.09 -5.29
N VAL A 551 15.99 13.73 -5.27
CA VAL A 551 17.00 14.11 -6.25
C VAL A 551 17.63 12.82 -6.77
N ASP A 552 17.53 12.60 -8.07
CA ASP A 552 18.19 11.48 -8.71
C ASP A 552 19.71 11.73 -8.85
N SER A 553 20.50 10.68 -8.74
CA SER A 553 21.95 10.78 -8.92
C SER A 553 22.30 10.88 -10.40
N GLU A 554 23.16 11.83 -10.77
CA GLU A 554 23.61 12.02 -12.16
C GLU A 554 25.12 12.24 -12.22
N VAL A 555 25.73 11.95 -13.38
CA VAL A 555 27.18 12.10 -13.61
C VAL A 555 27.44 13.09 -14.75
N HIS A 556 28.34 14.04 -14.51
CA HIS A 556 28.57 15.24 -15.30
C HIS A 556 29.96 15.28 -15.94
N TRP A 557 30.34 14.23 -16.68
CA TRP A 557 31.71 14.07 -17.23
C TRP A 557 32.23 15.27 -18.03
N HIS A 558 31.36 15.93 -18.79
CA HIS A 558 31.72 17.04 -19.69
C HIS A 558 31.64 18.42 -19.04
N GLN A 559 30.86 18.59 -17.97
CA GLN A 559 30.62 19.89 -17.32
C GLN A 559 31.45 20.07 -16.03
N GLN A 560 31.98 18.98 -15.48
CA GLN A 560 32.72 19.00 -14.23
C GLN A 560 34.05 19.74 -14.34
N THR A 561 34.49 20.28 -13.20
CA THR A 561 35.80 20.92 -13.05
C THR A 561 36.64 20.29 -11.94
N SER A 562 36.01 19.54 -11.03
CA SER A 562 36.67 18.87 -9.90
C SER A 562 37.73 17.85 -10.30
N LEU A 563 37.57 17.12 -11.41
CA LEU A 563 38.54 16.11 -11.84
C LEU A 563 39.87 16.71 -12.31
N LYS A 564 39.93 18.01 -12.59
CA LYS A 564 41.20 18.73 -12.81
C LYS A 564 42.03 18.82 -11.53
N MET A 565 41.38 18.94 -10.38
CA MET A 565 42.05 18.99 -9.06
C MET A 565 42.53 17.61 -8.64
N TYR A 566 41.67 16.60 -8.82
CA TYR A 566 41.97 15.18 -8.64
C TYR A 566 40.88 14.32 -9.32
N TRP A 567 41.28 13.29 -10.08
CA TRP A 567 40.36 12.51 -10.93
C TRP A 567 39.76 11.25 -10.29
N SER A 568 39.77 11.11 -8.96
CA SER A 568 39.29 9.96 -8.17
C SER A 568 40.20 8.71 -8.17
N PHE A 569 40.01 7.86 -7.14
CA PHE A 569 40.77 6.62 -6.96
C PHE A 569 40.46 5.58 -8.03
N ALA A 570 39.22 5.56 -8.55
CA ALA A 570 38.84 4.73 -9.69
C ALA A 570 39.76 4.98 -10.90
N SER A 571 40.11 6.24 -11.17
CA SER A 571 41.02 6.59 -12.27
C SER A 571 42.46 6.17 -11.99
N ASP A 572 42.92 6.23 -10.74
CA ASP A 572 44.24 5.73 -10.36
C ASP A 572 44.34 4.21 -10.58
N LEU A 573 43.32 3.46 -10.18
CA LEU A 573 43.21 2.00 -10.39
C LEU A 573 43.13 1.62 -11.88
N TRP A 574 42.37 2.39 -12.67
CA TRP A 574 42.30 2.22 -14.12
C TRP A 574 43.66 2.50 -14.77
N ALA A 575 44.33 3.58 -14.36
CA ALA A 575 45.59 4.00 -14.96
C ALA A 575 46.66 2.93 -14.80
N ILE A 576 46.84 2.38 -13.59
CA ILE A 576 47.84 1.33 -13.35
C ILE A 576 47.51 -0.01 -14.03
N ALA A 577 46.23 -0.32 -14.26
CA ALA A 577 45.84 -1.56 -14.91
C ALA A 577 45.93 -1.50 -16.44
N THR A 578 45.93 -0.28 -17.00
CA THR A 578 45.95 -0.04 -18.44
C THR A 578 47.38 0.16 -18.93
N ASN A 579 47.89 -0.77 -19.74
CA ASN A 579 49.29 -0.77 -20.20
C ASN A 579 49.68 0.45 -21.07
N THR A 580 48.72 1.15 -21.66
CA THR A 580 48.98 2.31 -22.53
C THR A 580 49.18 3.61 -21.75
N THR A 581 48.89 3.64 -20.45
CA THR A 581 49.13 4.83 -19.63
C THR A 581 50.60 4.92 -19.22
N PHE A 582 51.04 6.11 -18.81
CA PHE A 582 52.42 6.28 -18.31
C PHE A 582 52.74 5.48 -17.04
N VAL A 583 51.71 4.97 -16.35
CA VAL A 583 51.85 4.25 -15.07
C VAL A 583 51.32 2.81 -15.14
N GLY A 584 51.12 2.26 -16.34
CA GLY A 584 50.71 0.87 -16.53
C GLY A 584 51.66 -0.11 -15.81
N GLY A 585 51.10 -1.03 -15.03
CA GLY A 585 51.83 -2.04 -14.25
C GLY A 585 52.57 -1.53 -13.01
N ARG A 586 52.36 -0.27 -12.62
CA ARG A 586 53.03 0.36 -11.46
C ARG A 586 52.24 0.18 -10.15
N SER A 587 52.95 0.34 -9.04
CA SER A 587 52.41 0.27 -7.68
C SER A 587 51.88 1.62 -7.23
N LEU A 588 50.85 1.63 -6.38
CA LEU A 588 50.35 2.85 -5.73
C LEU A 588 50.97 3.04 -4.33
N LEU A 589 51.83 2.13 -3.89
CA LEU A 589 52.58 2.26 -2.64
C LEU A 589 53.87 3.05 -2.85
N ARG A 590 54.04 4.14 -2.09
CA ARG A 590 55.21 5.04 -2.20
C ARG A 590 56.55 4.35 -1.96
N ALA A 591 56.58 3.35 -1.08
CA ALA A 591 57.79 2.60 -0.74
C ALA A 591 58.17 1.55 -1.81
N SER A 592 57.31 1.29 -2.79
CA SER A 592 57.61 0.32 -3.86
C SER A 592 58.63 0.88 -4.84
N ALA A 593 59.58 0.04 -5.27
CA ALA A 593 60.54 0.38 -6.32
C ALA A 593 59.89 0.73 -7.67
N ARG A 594 58.62 0.37 -7.86
CA ARG A 594 57.82 0.64 -9.06
C ARG A 594 56.66 1.59 -8.78
N PHE A 595 56.82 2.52 -7.83
CA PHE A 595 55.80 3.51 -7.50
C PHE A 595 55.39 4.35 -8.74
N ALA A 596 54.08 4.46 -8.97
CA ALA A 596 53.48 5.09 -10.14
C ALA A 596 53.91 6.55 -10.30
N PHE A 597 53.97 7.29 -9.19
CA PHE A 597 54.25 8.72 -9.20
C PHE A 597 55.72 9.07 -8.89
N ALA A 598 56.64 8.12 -9.07
CA ALA A 598 58.08 8.36 -8.88
C ALA A 598 58.65 9.29 -9.97
N ASN A 599 58.32 9.00 -11.24
CA ASN A 599 58.82 9.73 -12.41
C ASN A 599 57.70 10.44 -13.21
N VAL A 600 56.44 10.19 -12.87
CA VAL A 600 55.26 10.72 -13.57
C VAL A 600 54.43 11.50 -12.56
N THR A 601 54.09 12.74 -12.85
CA THR A 601 53.20 13.52 -11.97
C THR A 601 51.73 13.21 -12.25
N SER A 602 50.86 13.38 -11.26
CA SER A 602 49.41 13.25 -11.46
C SER A 602 48.90 14.20 -12.55
N ALA A 603 49.47 15.41 -12.67
CA ALA A 603 49.15 16.35 -13.75
C ALA A 603 49.46 15.79 -15.14
N MET A 604 50.57 15.06 -15.32
CA MET A 604 50.90 14.42 -16.61
C MET A 604 49.87 13.37 -17.01
N LEU A 605 49.33 12.62 -16.04
CA LEU A 605 48.25 11.66 -16.31
C LEU A 605 46.94 12.35 -16.69
N LEU A 606 46.61 13.47 -16.03
CA LEU A 606 45.45 14.29 -16.38
C LEU A 606 45.58 14.87 -17.81
N THR A 607 46.78 15.26 -18.22
CA THR A 607 47.05 15.68 -19.61
C THR A 607 46.98 14.50 -20.58
N GLN A 608 47.51 13.32 -20.20
CA GLN A 608 47.44 12.10 -21.03
C GLN A 608 45.99 11.71 -21.34
N ASN A 609 45.09 11.85 -20.37
CA ASN A 609 43.67 11.54 -20.52
C ASN A 609 42.82 12.77 -20.92
N LEU A 610 43.44 13.83 -21.45
CA LEU A 610 42.77 15.03 -21.97
C LEU A 610 41.88 15.79 -20.97
N THR A 611 42.00 15.50 -19.67
CA THR A 611 41.30 16.23 -18.60
C THR A 611 41.92 17.62 -18.39
N LEU A 612 43.23 17.73 -18.57
CA LEU A 612 43.95 18.99 -18.62
C LEU A 612 44.40 19.29 -20.06
N PRO A 613 44.11 20.49 -20.59
CA PRO A 613 44.64 20.91 -21.87
C PRO A 613 46.16 21.11 -21.79
N SER A 614 46.86 20.90 -22.91
CA SER A 614 48.27 21.21 -23.06
C SER A 614 48.48 22.00 -24.36
N PRO A 615 49.00 23.24 -24.32
CA PRO A 615 49.48 23.96 -23.13
C PRO A 615 48.35 24.42 -22.19
N LEU A 616 48.68 24.69 -20.91
CA LEU A 616 47.72 25.23 -19.95
C LEU A 616 47.35 26.69 -20.29
N PRO A 617 46.06 27.03 -20.34
CA PRO A 617 45.60 28.42 -20.43
C PRO A 617 46.07 29.26 -19.24
N ALA A 618 46.19 30.57 -19.43
CA ALA A 618 46.70 31.51 -18.43
C ALA A 618 46.03 31.37 -17.04
N GLY A 619 44.71 31.19 -17.00
CA GLY A 619 43.98 30.99 -15.74
C GLY A 619 44.37 29.70 -15.00
N LEU A 620 44.57 28.59 -15.70
CA LEU A 620 45.02 27.34 -15.07
C LEU A 620 46.50 27.40 -14.67
N THR A 621 47.32 28.13 -15.43
CA THR A 621 48.72 28.38 -15.07
C THR A 621 48.82 29.18 -13.76
N LEU A 622 48.01 30.22 -13.60
CA LEU A 622 47.93 31.00 -12.36
C LEU A 622 47.43 30.15 -11.18
N LEU A 623 46.42 29.30 -11.41
CA LEU A 623 45.92 28.41 -10.37
C LEU A 623 46.99 27.41 -9.91
N ALA A 624 47.72 26.81 -10.85
CA ALA A 624 48.78 25.86 -10.55
C ALA A 624 49.95 26.50 -9.80
N SER A 625 50.29 27.76 -10.11
CA SER A 625 51.38 28.47 -9.42
C SER A 625 50.98 28.97 -8.02
N THR A 626 49.69 29.18 -7.76
CA THR A 626 49.19 29.69 -6.47
C THR A 626 48.83 28.58 -5.48
N ILE A 627 48.11 27.55 -5.93
CA ILE A 627 47.63 26.45 -5.06
C ILE A 627 48.58 25.25 -5.08
N GLY A 628 49.20 24.97 -6.23
CA GLY A 628 50.05 23.80 -6.45
C GLY A 628 49.63 22.97 -7.66
N PRO A 629 50.36 21.88 -7.97
CA PRO A 629 50.14 21.11 -9.18
C PRO A 629 48.79 20.38 -9.18
N PHE A 630 48.14 20.36 -10.35
CA PHE A 630 46.91 19.59 -10.57
C PHE A 630 47.11 18.08 -10.32
N GLY A 631 46.02 17.41 -9.93
CA GLY A 631 46.03 15.99 -9.57
C GLY A 631 46.50 15.70 -8.14
N SER A 632 46.83 16.73 -7.34
CA SER A 632 47.22 16.61 -5.93
C SER A 632 46.60 17.71 -5.03
N VAL A 633 45.53 18.35 -5.51
CA VAL A 633 44.80 19.42 -4.81
C VAL A 633 43.62 18.80 -4.06
N ASP A 634 43.53 19.04 -2.74
CA ASP A 634 42.40 18.56 -1.93
C ASP A 634 41.28 19.62 -1.93
N MET A 635 40.07 19.21 -2.32
CA MET A 635 38.89 20.08 -2.27
C MET A 635 38.04 19.78 -1.03
N VAL A 636 37.73 20.80 -0.25
CA VAL A 636 36.92 20.68 0.97
C VAL A 636 35.60 21.41 0.82
N TYR A 637 34.52 20.81 1.34
CA TYR A 637 33.23 21.49 1.43
C TYR A 637 33.24 22.41 2.66
N VAL A 638 32.95 23.68 2.44
CA VAL A 638 32.80 24.67 3.52
C VAL A 638 31.30 24.90 3.71
N PRO A 639 30.71 24.47 4.84
CA PRO A 639 29.31 24.77 5.14
C PRO A 639 29.16 26.28 5.36
N PHE A 640 28.06 26.84 4.86
CA PHE A 640 27.65 28.23 5.11
C PHE A 640 26.58 28.26 6.18
#